data_AF-A0A1G6VR57-F1
#
_entry.id   AF-A0A1G6VR57-F1
#
_cell.length_a   1.000
_cell.length_b   1.000
_cell.length_c   1.000
_cell.angle_alpha   90.00
_cell.angle_beta   90.00
_cell.angle_gamma   90.00
#
_symmetry.space_group_name_H-M   'P 1'
#
loop_
_entity.id
_entity.type
_entity.pdbx_description
1 polymer ?
#
loop_
_entity_poly.entity_id
_entity_poly.type
_entity_poly.pdbx_seq_one_letter_code
_entity_poly.pdbx_strand_id
1 'polypeptide(L)'
;MTEVDQPRFVTDPDTVICEVVAAIEPELDPVEISAAVGEVVRLKPRMRALAEALDTDPELLTSGRPEGPKLVGMLIRALLARGATRVVRPQCAGCGKQHKLTSLDEENRRICGWCAIKRREAVCGKCGRKTGVVYRDRDGTPRCQSCPPATDGDPVDQIARHVHQLDPALAEDDLAALIVEAVPLPAQQQRLAWDLDDNPALLTGDGAQGSPRLLALLGALVSHGAEGVTLPACPLCGEQNRLGWRRDGTRCCRRCYEQPRTEQCGRCGITKRIATRSRDGDAICHTCTRQDPLNFQRCTRCGRQATPVVNNSEETLCPRCYQPPMGTCSICGRPKPCYLAATDTPRCGACTSQRREPETCVRCGAVRLVQTRTADGGGVCGSCSQRSDTCAQCGQMKPVHGRSPEGPLCRSCFDVHPVSLRHCSECGTFERLYHHGLCTRCACLRLLRDLLSDSTGALRPAVVPIVDALATSEPYSVLLWLREAPPRRVLTAIAAADGPVTHTLLDGLDHPQAVTRLRATLVAHRVLPDRDEHLAAIEQWLGPFLDRIDDRAERKIVRGFVTWHHLRRLRRGFPQRRSTFEQAVVVKREARVAVRLLDWLHTRGQSLAGCGQGDIDRWLAEGTSYHYSARNFVLWCVRRGHASDITIPIYVKENLRSVFIEADERWTLARRLLHDDALDTVDRVAGLLLLLYAQPLARIATLTLDQLTQRVTDHGVQLRLGTKPLALPPPLDALLLDLVDRRHGRAAVGRTIELTWLLPGGAPGRPISARQLMRRLSRLGIQARLSRNTALIDLAAQLPATVLCDLLNLHTGTATAWNDIAGNTRAGYAAAVSRRQVPLRDPGGRSQSSEPAKPIH
;
A
#
# COMPACT_ATOMS: atom_id res chain seq x y z
N MET A 1 33.36 30.93 6.23
CA MET A 1 32.80 31.97 5.35
C MET A 1 31.63 32.56 6.09
N THR A 2 31.76 33.82 6.46
CA THR A 2 30.81 34.64 7.23
C THR A 2 29.38 34.45 6.72
N GLU A 3 28.44 34.16 7.63
CA GLU A 3 27.01 34.21 7.38
C GLU A 3 26.64 35.65 6.99
N VAL A 4 26.65 35.93 5.69
CA VAL A 4 25.99 37.11 5.14
C VAL A 4 24.50 36.90 5.44
N ASP A 5 23.93 37.82 6.22
CA ASP A 5 22.53 37.82 6.64
C ASP A 5 21.63 37.66 5.40
N GLN A 6 21.12 36.45 5.17
CA GLN A 6 20.34 36.14 3.99
C GLN A 6 18.93 36.71 4.18
N PRO A 7 18.35 37.40 3.18
CA PRO A 7 17.01 37.97 3.30
C PRO A 7 15.96 36.93 3.74
N ARG A 8 14.97 37.34 4.55
CA ARG A 8 13.93 36.44 5.08
C ARG A 8 13.16 35.70 4.00
N PHE A 9 12.93 36.31 2.83
CA PHE A 9 12.28 35.62 1.71
C PHE A 9 13.12 34.47 1.11
N VAL A 10 14.39 34.32 1.49
CA VAL A 10 15.26 33.19 1.11
C VAL A 10 15.21 32.08 2.15
N THR A 11 15.35 32.43 3.42
CA THR A 11 15.44 31.49 4.55
C THR A 11 14.06 31.02 5.00
N ASP A 12 13.07 31.91 5.01
CA ASP A 12 11.69 31.64 5.41
C ASP A 12 10.63 32.29 4.49
N PRO A 13 10.59 31.90 3.20
CA PRO A 13 9.64 32.47 2.23
C PRO A 13 8.17 32.28 2.56
N ASP A 14 7.81 31.25 3.32
CA ASP A 14 6.40 30.96 3.64
C ASP A 14 5.84 32.01 4.61
N THR A 15 6.60 32.27 5.67
CA THR A 15 6.27 33.27 6.68
C THR A 15 6.22 34.67 6.07
N VAL A 16 7.17 35.04 5.19
CA VAL A 16 7.13 36.34 4.51
C VAL A 16 5.86 36.52 3.69
N ILE A 17 5.44 35.51 2.91
CA ILE A 17 4.20 35.58 2.14
C ILE A 17 2.99 35.71 3.08
N CYS A 18 2.93 34.89 4.13
CA CYS A 18 1.82 34.92 5.09
C CYS A 18 1.74 36.26 5.84
N GLU A 19 2.87 36.84 6.24
CA GLU A 19 2.93 38.15 6.91
C GLU A 19 2.44 39.27 5.98
N VAL A 20 2.89 39.30 4.72
CA VAL A 20 2.42 40.29 3.73
C VAL A 20 0.92 40.16 3.49
N VAL A 21 0.41 38.92 3.36
CA VAL A 21 -1.03 38.69 3.17
C VAL A 21 -1.82 39.06 4.41
N ALA A 22 -1.37 38.70 5.61
CA ALA A 22 -2.06 39.02 6.86
C ALA A 22 -2.09 40.53 7.13
N ALA A 23 -1.05 41.27 6.74
CA ALA A 23 -1.05 42.73 6.80
C ALA A 23 -2.12 43.37 5.89
N ILE A 24 -2.38 42.75 4.74
CA ILE A 24 -3.40 43.21 3.78
C ILE A 24 -4.80 42.74 4.18
N GLU A 25 -4.95 41.49 4.61
CA GLU A 25 -6.20 40.81 4.97
C GLU A 25 -6.22 40.43 6.46
N PRO A 26 -6.29 41.39 7.40
CA PRO A 26 -6.20 41.12 8.84
C PRO A 26 -7.40 40.33 9.38
N GLU A 27 -8.51 40.28 8.64
CA GLU A 27 -9.73 39.55 9.01
C GLU A 27 -9.73 38.09 8.50
N LEU A 28 -8.79 37.72 7.61
CA LEU A 28 -8.68 36.37 7.10
C LEU A 28 -7.88 35.50 8.06
N ASP A 29 -8.42 34.33 8.41
CA ASP A 29 -7.76 33.39 9.32
C ASP A 29 -6.34 33.03 8.80
N PRO A 30 -5.29 33.16 9.62
CA PRO A 30 -3.92 32.73 9.26
C PRO A 30 -3.83 31.28 8.74
N VAL A 31 -4.70 30.39 9.21
CA VAL A 31 -4.79 29.00 8.72
C VAL A 31 -5.24 28.96 7.26
N GLU A 32 -6.21 29.79 6.88
CA GLU A 32 -6.70 29.90 5.50
C GLU A 32 -5.68 30.60 4.58
N ILE A 33 -4.92 31.57 5.11
CA ILE A 33 -3.78 32.19 4.40
C ILE A 33 -2.74 31.12 4.07
N SER A 34 -2.30 30.35 5.07
CA SER A 34 -1.32 29.28 4.89
C SER A 34 -1.83 28.21 3.91
N ALA A 35 -3.10 27.84 3.99
CA ALA A 35 -3.73 26.91 3.05
C ALA A 35 -3.73 27.44 1.61
N ALA A 36 -4.01 28.73 1.40
CA ALA A 36 -3.95 29.38 0.08
C ALA A 36 -2.54 29.38 -0.50
N VAL A 37 -1.52 29.69 0.31
CA VAL A 37 -0.11 29.65 -0.11
C VAL A 37 0.29 28.22 -0.51
N GLY A 38 -0.04 27.23 0.32
CA GLY A 38 0.24 25.81 0.07
C GLY A 38 -0.49 25.22 -1.15
N GLU A 39 -1.64 25.78 -1.54
CA GLU A 39 -2.33 25.43 -2.78
C GLU A 39 -1.56 25.91 -4.02
N VAL A 40 -1.06 27.14 -3.97
CA VAL A 40 -0.44 27.82 -5.13
C VAL A 40 1.00 27.41 -5.34
N VAL A 41 1.77 27.25 -4.27
CA VAL A 41 3.20 26.97 -4.35
C VAL A 41 3.66 25.96 -3.30
N ARG A 42 4.19 24.83 -3.77
CA ARG A 42 4.74 23.77 -2.89
C ARG A 42 6.26 23.65 -2.96
N LEU A 43 6.86 24.09 -4.07
CA LEU A 43 8.31 24.00 -4.28
C LEU A 43 9.01 25.25 -3.72
N LYS A 44 9.95 25.06 -2.77
CA LYS A 44 10.73 26.14 -2.14
C LYS A 44 11.32 27.17 -3.13
N PRO A 45 11.91 26.80 -4.29
CA PRO A 45 12.38 27.79 -5.26
C PRO A 45 11.30 28.74 -5.78
N ARG A 46 10.11 28.22 -6.09
CA ARG A 46 8.98 29.04 -6.57
C ARG A 46 8.40 29.89 -5.45
N MET A 47 8.44 29.37 -4.22
CA MET A 47 7.97 30.08 -3.03
C MET A 47 8.87 31.27 -2.72
N ARG A 48 10.20 31.09 -2.81
CA ARG A 48 11.17 32.19 -2.71
C ARG A 48 10.93 33.27 -3.77
N ALA A 49 10.72 32.89 -5.02
CA ALA A 49 10.44 33.86 -6.08
C ALA A 49 9.10 34.62 -5.89
N LEU A 50 8.11 33.99 -5.24
CA LEU A 50 6.86 34.67 -4.87
C LEU A 50 7.08 35.59 -3.66
N ALA A 51 7.77 35.09 -2.63
CA ALA A 51 8.10 35.85 -1.42
C ALA A 51 8.94 37.09 -1.76
N GLU A 52 9.97 36.96 -2.58
CA GLU A 52 10.80 38.08 -3.04
C GLU A 52 9.97 39.13 -3.79
N ALA A 53 9.07 38.71 -4.68
CA ALA A 53 8.20 39.63 -5.40
C ALA A 53 7.24 40.39 -4.47
N LEU A 54 6.68 39.72 -3.46
CA LEU A 54 5.75 40.32 -2.51
C LEU A 54 6.44 41.15 -1.43
N ASP A 55 7.65 40.78 -1.03
CA ASP A 55 8.50 41.53 -0.09
C ASP A 55 8.98 42.83 -0.74
N THR A 56 9.33 42.78 -2.03
CA THR A 56 9.76 43.96 -2.80
C THR A 56 8.59 44.88 -3.14
N ASP A 57 7.44 44.31 -3.51
CA ASP A 57 6.26 45.08 -3.95
C ASP A 57 4.94 44.43 -3.45
N PRO A 58 4.54 44.72 -2.20
CA PRO A 58 3.28 44.21 -1.63
C PRO A 58 2.03 44.66 -2.39
N GLU A 59 2.09 45.81 -3.07
CA GLU A 59 0.96 46.37 -3.82
C GLU A 59 0.53 45.48 -4.99
N LEU A 60 1.35 44.50 -5.40
CA LEU A 60 0.97 43.49 -6.38
C LEU A 60 -0.29 42.71 -5.99
N LEU A 61 -0.64 42.66 -4.70
CA LEU A 61 -1.87 42.01 -4.21
C LEU A 61 -3.10 42.91 -4.24
N THR A 62 -2.95 44.24 -4.22
CA THR A 62 -4.04 45.20 -3.98
C THR A 62 -4.27 46.18 -5.12
N SER A 63 -3.24 46.53 -5.89
CA SER A 63 -3.31 47.58 -6.91
C SER A 63 -4.03 47.16 -8.20
N GLY A 64 -4.23 45.85 -8.42
CA GLY A 64 -4.76 45.32 -9.69
C GLY A 64 -3.80 45.47 -10.87
N ARG A 65 -2.54 45.81 -10.60
CA ARG A 65 -1.45 45.96 -11.56
C ARG A 65 -1.10 44.64 -12.30
N PRO A 66 -0.76 44.68 -13.60
CA PRO A 66 -0.37 43.50 -14.39
C PRO A 66 1.06 43.02 -14.13
N GLU A 67 1.86 43.69 -13.32
CA GLU A 67 3.27 43.35 -13.09
C GLU A 67 3.43 42.06 -12.26
N GLY A 68 4.66 41.52 -12.24
CA GLY A 68 5.03 40.42 -11.35
C GLY A 68 4.85 38.99 -11.88
N PRO A 69 5.19 37.99 -11.05
CA PRO A 69 5.14 36.59 -11.43
C PRO A 69 3.69 36.11 -11.53
N LYS A 70 3.44 35.15 -12.43
CA LYS A 70 2.11 34.51 -12.59
C LYS A 70 1.55 33.93 -11.29
N LEU A 71 2.42 33.62 -10.32
CA LEU A 71 2.05 33.10 -9.00
C LEU A 71 1.23 34.09 -8.18
N VAL A 72 1.46 35.41 -8.30
CA VAL A 72 0.66 36.45 -7.60
C VAL A 72 -0.81 36.33 -7.98
N GLY A 73 -1.12 36.33 -9.28
CA GLY A 73 -2.48 36.18 -9.76
C GLY A 73 -3.11 34.79 -9.50
N MET A 74 -2.31 33.79 -9.10
CA MET A 74 -2.82 32.50 -8.60
C MET A 74 -3.13 32.59 -7.10
N LEU A 75 -2.26 33.20 -6.32
CA LEU A 75 -2.45 33.47 -4.88
C LEU A 75 -3.70 34.31 -4.63
N ILE A 76 -3.88 35.42 -5.34
CA ILE A 76 -5.08 36.26 -5.23
C ILE A 76 -6.35 35.46 -5.48
N ARG A 77 -6.36 34.55 -6.47
CA ARG A 77 -7.52 33.68 -6.73
C ARG A 77 -7.79 32.70 -5.61
N ALA A 78 -6.73 32.11 -5.02
CA ALA A 78 -6.85 31.18 -3.90
C ALA A 78 -7.32 31.87 -2.61
N LEU A 79 -6.89 33.13 -2.38
CA LEU A 79 -7.31 33.97 -1.26
C LEU A 79 -8.77 34.41 -1.40
N LEU A 80 -9.18 34.91 -2.57
CA LEU A 80 -10.59 35.29 -2.82
C LEU A 80 -11.55 34.11 -2.65
N ALA A 81 -11.13 32.90 -3.03
CA ALA A 81 -11.92 31.69 -2.82
C ALA A 81 -12.11 31.33 -1.33
N ARG A 82 -11.30 31.91 -0.45
CA ARG A 82 -11.31 31.73 1.02
C ARG A 82 -11.84 32.95 1.77
N GLY A 83 -12.45 33.91 1.06
CA GLY A 83 -13.10 35.06 1.68
C GLY A 83 -12.23 36.30 1.87
N ALA A 84 -11.04 36.36 1.27
CA ALA A 84 -10.27 37.60 1.20
C ALA A 84 -11.07 38.73 0.52
N THR A 85 -10.97 39.97 1.01
CA THR A 85 -11.81 41.10 0.54
C THR A 85 -11.03 42.28 -0.01
N ARG A 86 -9.77 42.47 0.41
CA ARG A 86 -8.90 43.61 0.05
C ARG A 86 -7.96 43.33 -1.12
N VAL A 87 -7.71 42.06 -1.44
CA VAL A 87 -6.91 41.67 -2.61
C VAL A 87 -7.67 41.87 -3.92
N VAL A 88 -6.97 42.39 -4.94
CA VAL A 88 -7.57 42.78 -6.22
C VAL A 88 -6.96 41.96 -7.36
N ARG A 89 -7.82 41.35 -8.18
CA ARG A 89 -7.35 40.59 -9.35
C ARG A 89 -6.60 41.50 -10.33
N PRO A 90 -5.42 41.08 -10.82
CA PRO A 90 -4.67 41.87 -11.78
C PRO A 90 -5.45 42.04 -13.07
N GLN A 91 -5.43 43.27 -13.59
CA GLN A 91 -6.06 43.64 -14.85
C GLN A 91 -5.11 43.36 -16.00
N CYS A 92 -5.65 43.04 -17.17
CA CYS A 92 -4.85 42.88 -18.37
C CYS A 92 -4.28 44.23 -18.82
N ALA A 93 -2.95 44.33 -18.99
CA ALA A 93 -2.31 45.56 -19.49
C ALA A 93 -2.83 46.01 -20.87
N GLY A 94 -3.41 45.08 -21.65
CA GLY A 94 -3.94 45.36 -22.98
C GLY A 94 -5.42 45.76 -23.06
N CYS A 95 -6.27 45.33 -22.13
CA CYS A 95 -7.71 45.63 -22.18
C CYS A 95 -8.33 46.12 -20.86
N GLY A 96 -7.55 46.23 -19.79
CA GLY A 96 -8.01 46.64 -18.46
C GLY A 96 -8.93 45.63 -17.75
N LYS A 97 -9.29 44.51 -18.39
CA LYS A 97 -10.21 43.52 -17.80
C LYS A 97 -9.48 42.49 -16.93
N GLN A 98 -10.13 42.04 -15.85
CA GLN A 98 -9.64 41.02 -14.91
C GLN A 98 -9.76 39.59 -15.49
N HIS A 99 -9.01 39.32 -16.55
CA HIS A 99 -8.92 37.98 -17.15
C HIS A 99 -7.75 37.17 -16.57
N LYS A 100 -7.72 35.87 -16.87
CA LYS A 100 -6.53 35.05 -16.63
C LYS A 100 -5.39 35.55 -17.51
N LEU A 101 -4.36 36.13 -16.90
CA LEU A 101 -3.21 36.65 -17.62
C LEU A 101 -2.20 35.53 -17.89
N THR A 102 -2.03 35.19 -19.16
CA THR A 102 -1.26 34.02 -19.60
C THR A 102 0.00 34.38 -20.36
N SER A 103 0.13 35.63 -20.77
CA SER A 103 1.17 36.11 -21.68
C SER A 103 1.78 37.41 -21.17
N LEU A 104 2.89 37.80 -21.78
CA LEU A 104 3.60 39.05 -21.52
C LEU A 104 3.52 39.92 -22.78
N ASP A 105 3.52 41.23 -22.60
CA ASP A 105 3.79 42.16 -23.68
C ASP A 105 5.29 42.50 -23.82
N GLU A 106 5.60 43.42 -24.74
CA GLU A 106 6.95 43.88 -25.05
C GLU A 106 7.63 44.59 -23.87
N GLU A 107 6.84 45.19 -22.97
CA GLU A 107 7.29 45.84 -21.74
C GLU A 107 7.26 44.87 -20.54
N ASN A 108 7.09 43.57 -20.79
CA ASN A 108 7.07 42.51 -19.77
C ASN A 108 5.91 42.62 -18.76
N ARG A 109 4.80 43.28 -19.13
CA ARG A 109 3.56 43.35 -18.36
C ARG A 109 2.62 42.20 -18.73
N ARG A 110 1.82 41.72 -17.78
CA ARG A 110 0.92 40.59 -18.02
C ARG A 110 -0.31 41.00 -18.84
N ILE A 111 -0.59 40.22 -19.88
CA ILE A 111 -1.78 40.36 -20.72
C ILE A 111 -2.59 39.06 -20.78
N CYS A 112 -3.89 39.18 -21.04
CA CYS A 112 -4.78 38.05 -21.23
C CYS A 112 -4.54 37.38 -22.60
N GLY A 113 -4.94 36.11 -22.73
CA GLY A 113 -4.77 35.36 -23.98
C GLY A 113 -5.41 36.05 -25.18
N TRP A 114 -6.56 36.70 -25.00
CA TRP A 114 -7.23 37.45 -26.07
C TRP A 114 -6.41 38.66 -26.53
N CYS A 115 -5.89 39.49 -25.62
CA CYS A 115 -5.02 40.62 -25.98
C CYS A 115 -3.73 40.14 -26.65
N ALA A 116 -3.19 39.00 -26.22
CA ALA A 116 -2.03 38.39 -26.86
C ALA A 116 -2.33 37.93 -28.30
N ILE A 117 -3.55 37.41 -28.56
CA ILE A 117 -4.02 37.06 -29.91
C ILE A 117 -4.28 38.32 -30.74
N LYS A 118 -4.95 39.33 -30.17
CA LYS A 118 -5.26 40.60 -30.84
C LYS A 118 -4.02 41.32 -31.35
N ARG A 119 -2.93 41.29 -30.57
CA ARG A 119 -1.63 41.85 -30.98
C ARG A 119 -0.99 41.12 -32.16
N ARG A 120 -1.44 39.89 -32.47
CA ARG A 120 -1.02 39.10 -33.63
C ARG A 120 -1.96 39.24 -34.81
N GLU A 121 -2.99 40.09 -34.72
CA GLU A 121 -3.85 40.41 -35.86
C GLU A 121 -3.07 41.18 -36.92
N ALA A 122 -3.31 40.82 -38.17
CA ALA A 122 -2.77 41.54 -39.31
C ALA A 122 -3.89 41.81 -40.32
N VAL A 123 -3.63 42.73 -41.25
CA VAL A 123 -4.54 42.97 -42.37
C VAL A 123 -4.50 41.75 -43.29
N CYS A 124 -5.65 41.11 -43.49
CA CYS A 124 -5.79 40.04 -44.48
C CYS A 124 -5.56 40.64 -45.87
N GLY A 125 -4.53 40.19 -46.60
CA GLY A 125 -4.24 40.74 -47.92
C GLY A 125 -5.23 40.34 -49.03
N LYS A 126 -6.28 39.54 -48.73
CA LYS A 126 -7.36 39.23 -49.68
C LYS A 126 -8.59 40.12 -49.46
N CYS A 127 -9.13 40.15 -48.24
CA CYS A 127 -10.35 40.93 -47.94
C CYS A 127 -10.09 42.27 -47.24
N GLY A 128 -8.84 42.62 -46.95
CA GLY A 128 -8.46 43.85 -46.26
C GLY A 128 -8.85 43.91 -44.78
N ARG A 129 -9.52 42.90 -44.23
CA ARG A 129 -9.98 42.90 -42.83
C ARG A 129 -8.80 42.67 -41.87
N LYS A 130 -8.65 43.54 -40.87
CA LYS A 130 -7.73 43.34 -39.73
C LYS A 130 -8.33 42.31 -38.78
N THR A 131 -7.70 41.14 -38.69
CA THR A 131 -8.19 40.00 -37.90
C THR A 131 -7.07 39.01 -37.62
N GLY A 132 -7.37 37.95 -36.86
CA GLY A 132 -6.41 36.90 -36.52
C GLY A 132 -5.85 36.24 -37.79
N VAL A 133 -4.52 36.18 -37.87
CA VAL A 133 -3.83 35.51 -38.97
C VAL A 133 -3.99 34.00 -38.78
N VAL A 134 -4.75 33.36 -39.66
CA VAL A 134 -4.92 31.91 -39.66
C VAL A 134 -3.77 31.24 -40.40
N TYR A 135 -3.35 31.83 -41.51
CA TYR A 135 -2.21 31.38 -42.31
C TYR A 135 -1.61 32.54 -43.11
N ARG A 136 -0.49 32.28 -43.78
CA ARG A 136 0.12 33.19 -44.75
C ARG A 136 0.11 32.52 -46.12
N ASP A 137 -0.19 33.28 -47.17
CA ASP A 137 -0.15 32.76 -48.55
C ASP A 137 1.29 32.52 -49.03
N ARG A 138 1.44 32.15 -50.31
CA ARG A 138 2.74 31.86 -50.94
C ARG A 138 3.70 33.05 -50.85
N ASP A 139 3.19 34.28 -51.02
CA ASP A 139 3.96 35.53 -50.89
C ASP A 139 4.21 35.97 -49.44
N GLY A 140 3.77 35.17 -48.46
CA GLY A 140 3.93 35.49 -47.03
C GLY A 140 2.91 36.48 -46.49
N THR A 141 1.90 36.87 -47.28
CA THR A 141 0.85 37.81 -46.91
C THR A 141 -0.14 37.16 -45.94
N PRO A 142 -0.54 37.83 -44.84
CA PRO A 142 -1.50 37.29 -43.89
C PRO A 142 -2.88 37.01 -44.52
N ARG A 143 -3.53 35.93 -44.07
CA ARG A 143 -4.87 35.53 -44.47
C ARG A 143 -5.74 35.18 -43.26
N CYS A 144 -7.01 35.56 -43.33
CA CYS A 144 -8.01 35.30 -42.29
C CYS A 144 -8.78 34.00 -42.54
N GLN A 145 -9.52 33.53 -41.53
CA GLN A 145 -10.33 32.31 -41.63
C GLN A 145 -11.36 32.36 -42.77
N SER A 146 -11.92 33.54 -43.05
CA SER A 146 -12.94 33.75 -44.09
C SER A 146 -12.36 33.88 -45.50
N CYS A 147 -11.04 33.90 -45.63
CA CYS A 147 -10.34 33.99 -46.91
C CYS A 147 -9.48 32.75 -47.07
N PRO A 148 -10.07 31.60 -47.45
CA PRO A 148 -9.29 30.39 -47.70
C PRO A 148 -8.37 30.58 -48.92
N PRO A 149 -7.32 29.73 -49.04
CA PRO A 149 -6.43 29.77 -50.19
C PRO A 149 -7.23 29.64 -51.49
N ALA A 150 -6.81 30.37 -52.54
CA ALA A 150 -7.28 30.03 -53.88
C ALA A 150 -6.59 28.71 -54.25
N THR A 151 -7.38 27.68 -54.52
CA THR A 151 -6.90 26.35 -54.86
C THR A 151 -6.80 26.24 -56.37
N ASP A 152 -5.59 26.11 -56.92
CA ASP A 152 -5.34 25.65 -58.30
C ASP A 152 -5.43 24.10 -58.38
N GLY A 153 -6.29 23.48 -57.55
CA GLY A 153 -6.42 22.04 -57.32
C GLY A 153 -6.45 21.67 -55.82
N ASP A 154 -6.81 20.43 -55.50
CA ASP A 154 -6.82 19.94 -54.11
C ASP A 154 -5.38 19.84 -53.57
N PRO A 155 -5.03 20.54 -52.48
CA PRO A 155 -3.69 20.44 -51.87
C PRO A 155 -3.30 19.02 -51.46
N VAL A 156 -4.27 18.16 -51.14
CA VAL A 156 -4.01 16.75 -50.82
C VAL A 156 -3.51 16.03 -52.07
N ASP A 157 -4.17 16.22 -53.21
CA ASP A 157 -3.72 15.65 -54.49
C ASP A 157 -2.35 16.20 -54.89
N GLN A 158 -2.09 17.48 -54.63
CA GLN A 158 -0.78 18.09 -54.91
C GLN A 158 0.34 17.44 -54.09
N ILE A 159 0.13 17.26 -52.78
CA ILE A 159 1.08 16.55 -51.90
C ILE A 159 1.21 15.09 -52.34
N ALA A 160 0.09 14.43 -52.66
CA ALA A 160 0.06 13.03 -53.08
C ALA A 160 0.88 12.80 -54.35
N ARG A 161 0.79 13.70 -55.35
CA ARG A 161 1.62 13.64 -56.56
C ARG A 161 3.12 13.66 -56.25
N HIS A 162 3.57 14.53 -55.35
CA HIS A 162 5.00 14.59 -54.97
C HIS A 162 5.47 13.30 -54.28
N VAL A 163 4.62 12.70 -53.45
CA VAL A 163 4.95 11.42 -52.79
C VAL A 163 4.90 10.25 -53.77
N HIS A 164 3.88 10.19 -54.65
CA HIS A 164 3.73 9.14 -55.66
C HIS A 164 4.87 9.13 -56.69
N GLN A 165 5.43 10.31 -57.03
CA GLN A 165 6.64 10.40 -57.87
C GLN A 165 7.86 9.73 -57.25
N LEU A 166 7.96 9.71 -55.91
CA LEU A 166 9.06 9.07 -55.18
C LEU A 166 8.77 7.60 -54.88
N ASP A 167 7.50 7.25 -54.69
CA ASP A 167 7.06 5.90 -54.35
C ASP A 167 5.75 5.54 -55.09
N PRO A 168 5.85 5.07 -56.34
CA PRO A 168 4.68 4.72 -57.15
C PRO A 168 3.90 3.50 -56.63
N ALA A 169 4.48 2.74 -55.70
CA ALA A 169 3.86 1.52 -55.15
C ALA A 169 2.80 1.84 -54.07
N LEU A 170 2.78 3.06 -53.54
CA LEU A 170 1.74 3.52 -52.62
C LEU A 170 0.46 3.87 -53.38
N ALA A 171 -0.65 3.20 -53.03
CA ALA A 171 -1.95 3.47 -53.62
C ALA A 171 -2.42 4.91 -53.32
N GLU A 172 -2.98 5.59 -54.33
CA GLU A 172 -3.40 7.00 -54.22
C GLU A 172 -4.45 7.24 -53.12
N ASP A 173 -5.41 6.31 -52.95
CA ASP A 173 -6.46 6.40 -51.93
C ASP A 173 -5.90 6.30 -50.49
N ASP A 174 -4.91 5.43 -50.28
CA ASP A 174 -4.25 5.26 -48.97
C ASP A 174 -3.41 6.50 -48.63
N LEU A 175 -2.81 7.12 -49.65
CA LEU A 175 -1.97 8.31 -49.51
C LEU A 175 -2.78 9.56 -49.13
N ALA A 176 -3.96 9.75 -49.75
CA ALA A 176 -4.85 10.86 -49.40
C ALA A 176 -5.32 10.79 -47.94
N ALA A 177 -5.72 9.60 -47.46
CA ALA A 177 -6.11 9.38 -46.07
C ALA A 177 -4.96 9.68 -45.09
N LEU A 178 -3.75 9.24 -45.42
CA LEU A 178 -2.55 9.44 -44.60
C LEU A 178 -2.14 10.92 -44.53
N ILE A 179 -2.27 11.66 -45.63
CA ILE A 179 -2.01 13.11 -45.67
C ILE A 179 -3.01 13.87 -44.80
N VAL A 180 -4.30 13.54 -44.88
CA VAL A 180 -5.36 14.19 -44.07
C VAL A 180 -5.16 13.91 -42.58
N GLU A 181 -4.75 12.69 -42.21
CA GLU A 181 -4.45 12.35 -40.81
C GLU A 181 -3.23 13.13 -40.28
N ALA A 182 -2.13 13.15 -41.04
CA ALA A 182 -0.89 13.82 -40.64
C ALA A 182 -1.03 15.37 -40.62
N VAL A 183 -1.83 15.90 -41.55
CA VAL A 183 -2.00 17.33 -41.83
C VAL A 183 -3.50 17.68 -41.91
N PRO A 184 -4.20 17.76 -40.76
CA PRO A 184 -5.67 17.82 -40.74
C PRO A 184 -6.28 19.18 -41.07
N LEU A 185 -5.48 20.26 -41.11
CA LEU A 185 -5.99 21.61 -41.37
C LEU A 185 -5.74 22.01 -42.83
N PRO A 186 -6.75 22.49 -43.59
CA PRO A 186 -6.58 22.88 -44.99
C PRO A 186 -5.47 23.89 -45.25
N ALA A 187 -5.29 24.85 -44.34
CA ALA A 187 -4.19 25.82 -44.45
C ALA A 187 -2.80 25.19 -44.26
N GLN A 188 -2.70 24.10 -43.50
CA GLN A 188 -1.45 23.34 -43.36
C GLN A 188 -1.19 22.47 -44.58
N GLN A 189 -2.23 21.87 -45.17
CA GLN A 189 -2.14 21.10 -46.41
C GLN A 189 -1.68 22.01 -47.55
N GLN A 190 -2.34 23.16 -47.75
CA GLN A 190 -1.92 24.13 -48.76
C GLN A 190 -0.48 24.61 -48.57
N ARG A 191 -0.10 24.93 -47.33
CA ARG A 191 1.25 25.39 -47.05
C ARG A 191 2.29 24.31 -47.36
N LEU A 192 1.99 23.07 -46.99
CA LEU A 192 2.88 21.94 -47.29
C LEU A 192 2.96 21.66 -48.78
N ALA A 193 1.84 21.76 -49.52
CA ALA A 193 1.83 21.65 -50.97
C ALA A 193 2.76 22.69 -51.63
N TRP A 194 2.68 23.96 -51.23
CA TRP A 194 3.60 25.01 -51.71
C TRP A 194 5.05 24.74 -51.31
N ASP A 195 5.30 24.36 -50.06
CA ASP A 195 6.66 24.05 -49.59
C ASP A 195 7.26 22.89 -50.43
N LEU A 196 6.46 21.91 -50.85
CA LEU A 196 6.87 20.78 -51.70
C LEU A 196 7.02 21.15 -53.18
N ASP A 197 6.15 22.01 -53.73
CA ASP A 197 6.30 22.56 -55.07
C ASP A 197 7.61 23.37 -55.20
N ASP A 198 7.94 24.15 -54.16
CA ASP A 198 9.15 24.98 -54.13
C ASP A 198 10.41 24.14 -53.84
N ASN A 199 10.31 23.10 -53.00
CA ASN A 199 11.41 22.20 -52.68
C ASN A 199 10.96 20.73 -52.45
N PRO A 200 10.93 19.91 -53.51
CA PRO A 200 10.61 18.47 -53.39
C PRO A 200 11.61 17.69 -52.53
N ALA A 201 12.85 18.17 -52.38
CA ALA A 201 13.88 17.50 -51.57
C ALA A 201 13.54 17.46 -50.07
N LEU A 202 12.51 18.19 -49.64
CA LEU A 202 11.93 18.10 -48.29
C LEU A 202 11.43 16.69 -47.93
N LEU A 203 11.04 15.87 -48.92
CA LEU A 203 10.60 14.49 -48.70
C LEU A 203 11.75 13.49 -48.52
N THR A 204 12.96 13.88 -48.91
CA THR A 204 14.14 13.01 -48.92
C THR A 204 15.22 13.55 -47.97
N GLY A 205 16.05 14.50 -48.42
CA GLY A 205 17.22 14.99 -47.67
C GLY A 205 16.94 16.20 -46.76
N ASP A 206 16.05 17.10 -47.18
CA ASP A 206 15.89 18.43 -46.57
C ASP A 206 14.80 18.49 -45.49
N GLY A 207 14.24 17.37 -45.07
CA GLY A 207 13.09 17.34 -44.16
C GLY A 207 13.29 18.13 -42.84
N ALA A 208 14.53 18.30 -42.38
CA ALA A 208 14.84 19.12 -41.20
C ALA A 208 14.57 20.62 -41.39
N GLN A 209 14.47 21.11 -42.62
CA GLN A 209 14.16 22.50 -42.96
C GLN A 209 12.64 22.77 -42.91
N GLY A 210 11.83 21.74 -43.15
CA GLY A 210 10.38 21.87 -43.32
C GLY A 210 9.58 22.14 -42.04
N SER A 211 8.26 22.01 -42.17
CA SER A 211 7.31 22.26 -41.07
C SER A 211 7.24 21.07 -40.09
N PRO A 212 6.67 21.22 -38.87
CA PRO A 212 6.45 20.06 -37.99
C PRO A 212 5.46 19.06 -38.59
N ARG A 213 4.62 19.53 -39.53
CA ARG A 213 3.62 18.72 -40.23
C ARG A 213 4.24 17.90 -41.35
N LEU A 214 5.25 18.42 -42.06
CA LEU A 214 6.10 17.61 -42.94
C LEU A 214 6.72 16.44 -42.17
N LEU A 215 7.30 16.68 -40.99
CA LEU A 215 7.89 15.61 -40.17
C LEU A 215 6.87 14.58 -39.69
N ALA A 216 5.63 15.01 -39.43
CA ALA A 216 4.53 14.10 -39.09
C ALA A 216 4.14 13.23 -40.30
N LEU A 217 4.04 13.84 -41.48
CA LEU A 217 3.77 13.15 -42.75
C LEU A 217 4.88 12.12 -43.07
N LEU A 218 6.16 12.52 -43.01
CA LEU A 218 7.28 11.61 -43.22
C LEU A 218 7.26 10.42 -42.24
N GLY A 219 6.94 10.67 -40.96
CA GLY A 219 6.80 9.61 -39.97
C GLY A 219 5.66 8.64 -40.28
N ALA A 220 4.53 9.17 -40.75
CA ALA A 220 3.39 8.36 -41.16
C ALA A 220 3.69 7.53 -42.42
N LEU A 221 4.31 8.13 -43.44
CA LEU A 221 4.70 7.46 -44.69
C LEU A 221 5.70 6.32 -44.43
N VAL A 222 6.77 6.57 -43.68
CA VAL A 222 7.76 5.52 -43.33
C VAL A 222 7.11 4.39 -42.51
N SER A 223 6.16 4.72 -41.62
CA SER A 223 5.45 3.69 -40.85
C SER A 223 4.51 2.83 -41.71
N HIS A 224 4.11 3.33 -42.89
CA HIS A 224 3.31 2.61 -43.88
C HIS A 224 4.18 1.99 -44.99
N GLY A 225 5.51 1.95 -44.81
CA GLY A 225 6.41 1.23 -45.71
C GLY A 225 6.90 2.01 -46.91
N ALA A 226 6.73 3.34 -46.94
CA ALA A 226 7.27 4.17 -48.02
C ALA A 226 8.81 4.06 -48.08
N GLU A 227 9.36 3.69 -49.24
CA GLU A 227 10.79 3.51 -49.47
C GLU A 227 11.44 4.76 -50.08
N GLY A 228 10.67 5.55 -50.84
CA GLY A 228 11.13 6.75 -51.54
C GLY A 228 11.31 8.00 -50.67
N VAL A 229 10.92 7.96 -49.39
CA VAL A 229 10.96 9.09 -48.46
C VAL A 229 11.90 8.84 -47.29
N THR A 230 12.51 9.88 -46.75
CA THR A 230 13.51 9.75 -45.68
C THR A 230 13.16 10.62 -44.47
N LEU A 231 13.19 10.02 -43.28
CA LEU A 231 13.11 10.77 -42.03
C LEU A 231 14.44 11.47 -41.77
N PRO A 232 14.46 12.81 -41.64
CA PRO A 232 15.69 13.56 -41.47
C PRO A 232 16.31 13.28 -40.10
N ALA A 233 17.62 13.03 -40.09
CA ALA A 233 18.42 13.07 -38.88
C ALA A 233 18.56 14.51 -38.36
N CYS A 234 18.96 14.68 -37.10
CA CYS A 234 19.24 16.00 -36.57
C CYS A 234 20.47 16.60 -37.28
N PRO A 235 20.37 17.76 -37.97
CA PRO A 235 21.51 18.35 -38.70
C PRO A 235 22.71 18.70 -37.82
N LEU A 236 22.48 18.88 -36.52
CA LEU A 236 23.51 19.26 -35.54
C LEU A 236 24.26 18.06 -34.93
N CYS A 237 23.64 16.89 -34.83
CA CYS A 237 24.27 15.73 -34.18
C CYS A 237 24.24 14.43 -35.00
N GLY A 238 23.66 14.42 -36.20
CA GLY A 238 23.56 13.24 -37.07
C GLY A 238 22.60 12.14 -36.59
N GLU A 239 22.11 12.22 -35.36
CA GLU A 239 21.23 11.21 -34.77
C GLU A 239 19.77 11.32 -35.25
N GLN A 240 19.15 10.18 -35.54
CA GLN A 240 17.71 10.08 -35.85
C GLN A 240 16.85 10.29 -34.60
N ASN A 241 16.55 11.56 -34.31
CA ASN A 241 15.75 11.99 -33.17
C ASN A 241 14.54 12.83 -33.61
N ARG A 242 13.51 12.91 -32.77
CA ARG A 242 12.38 13.83 -33.00
C ARG A 242 12.84 15.30 -33.06
N LEU A 243 12.67 15.94 -34.21
CA LEU A 243 13.11 17.32 -34.47
C LEU A 243 12.03 18.36 -34.12
N GLY A 244 11.69 18.46 -32.83
CA GLY A 244 10.63 19.34 -32.33
C GLY A 244 11.01 20.82 -32.17
N TRP A 245 12.29 21.17 -32.25
CA TRP A 245 12.81 22.50 -31.91
C TRP A 245 13.50 23.14 -33.10
N ARG A 246 13.63 24.47 -33.12
CA ARG A 246 14.39 25.22 -34.14
C ARG A 246 15.61 25.88 -33.53
N ARG A 247 16.73 25.84 -34.26
CA ARG A 247 17.98 26.54 -33.98
C ARG A 247 18.61 26.95 -35.30
N ASP A 248 18.99 28.23 -35.42
CA ASP A 248 19.65 28.77 -36.61
C ASP A 248 18.90 28.44 -37.93
N GLY A 249 17.56 28.58 -37.91
CA GLY A 249 16.68 28.32 -39.06
C GLY A 249 16.29 26.86 -39.30
N THR A 250 17.05 25.88 -38.80
CA THR A 250 16.79 24.44 -39.03
C THR A 250 16.15 23.76 -37.82
N ARG A 251 15.46 22.64 -38.05
CA ARG A 251 14.93 21.82 -36.95
C ARG A 251 16.01 20.93 -36.36
N CYS A 252 16.01 20.82 -35.03
CA CYS A 252 16.95 19.99 -34.31
C CYS A 252 16.27 19.21 -33.17
N CYS A 253 16.99 18.21 -32.66
CA CYS A 253 16.57 17.44 -31.52
C CYS A 253 16.65 18.28 -30.23
N ARG A 254 15.95 17.83 -29.18
CA ARG A 254 15.92 18.54 -27.88
C ARG A 254 17.32 18.80 -27.33
N ARG A 255 18.21 17.81 -27.44
CA ARG A 255 19.57 17.87 -26.91
C ARG A 255 20.36 19.02 -27.54
N CYS A 256 20.37 19.10 -28.88
CA CYS A 256 21.09 20.15 -29.60
C CYS A 256 20.46 21.55 -29.44
N TYR A 257 19.14 21.61 -29.24
CA TYR A 257 18.45 22.85 -28.86
C TYR A 257 18.82 23.33 -27.45
N GLU A 258 19.01 22.41 -26.50
CA GLU A 258 19.35 22.73 -25.11
C GLU A 258 20.87 22.91 -24.89
N GLN A 259 21.72 22.43 -25.80
CA GLN A 259 23.19 22.46 -25.69
C GLN A 259 23.78 23.86 -25.46
N PRO A 260 23.32 24.95 -26.10
CA PRO A 260 23.83 26.30 -25.80
C PRO A 260 23.55 26.78 -24.37
N ARG A 261 22.72 26.07 -23.59
CA ARG A 261 22.39 26.39 -22.19
C ARG A 261 23.27 25.65 -21.18
N THR A 262 24.42 25.14 -21.61
CA THR A 262 25.44 24.56 -20.72
C THR A 262 26.54 25.57 -20.41
N GLU A 263 26.75 25.85 -19.13
CA GLU A 263 27.77 26.77 -18.64
C GLU A 263 28.50 26.12 -17.46
N GLN A 264 29.60 26.73 -17.02
CA GLN A 264 30.32 26.26 -15.84
C GLN A 264 29.49 26.50 -14.58
N CYS A 265 29.29 25.46 -13.77
CA CYS A 265 28.54 25.60 -12.52
C CYS A 265 29.36 26.34 -11.47
N GLY A 266 28.90 27.50 -10.96
CA GLY A 266 29.60 28.28 -9.94
C GLY A 266 29.85 27.55 -8.61
N ARG A 267 29.10 26.46 -8.33
CA ARG A 267 29.25 25.68 -7.09
C ARG A 267 30.17 24.46 -7.21
N CYS A 268 30.13 23.75 -8.34
CA CYS A 268 30.90 22.50 -8.50
C CYS A 268 31.96 22.59 -9.61
N GLY A 269 32.06 23.69 -10.33
CA GLY A 269 33.03 23.93 -11.41
C GLY A 269 32.82 23.12 -12.69
N ILE A 270 31.84 22.22 -12.74
CA ILE A 270 31.61 21.33 -13.90
C ILE A 270 30.66 22.00 -14.90
N THR A 271 31.04 22.00 -16.18
CA THR A 271 30.19 22.45 -17.29
C THR A 271 28.99 21.52 -17.45
N LYS A 272 27.81 22.03 -17.13
CA LYS A 272 26.54 21.28 -17.16
C LYS A 272 25.42 22.21 -17.58
N ARG A 273 24.26 21.61 -17.90
CA ARG A 273 23.03 22.38 -18.06
C ARG A 273 22.71 23.11 -16.77
N ILE A 274 22.48 24.41 -16.89
CA ILE A 274 22.15 25.30 -15.78
C ILE A 274 20.67 25.20 -15.47
N ALA A 275 20.37 24.97 -14.18
CA ALA A 275 19.00 24.85 -13.70
C ALA A 275 18.45 26.19 -13.21
N THR A 276 19.31 26.98 -12.57
CA THR A 276 18.97 28.28 -12.00
C THR A 276 20.22 29.14 -11.91
N ARG A 277 20.06 30.44 -11.69
CA ARG A 277 21.16 31.34 -11.36
C ARG A 277 21.03 31.78 -9.90
N SER A 278 22.15 31.95 -9.20
CA SER A 278 22.17 32.56 -7.87
C SER A 278 21.75 34.03 -7.96
N ARG A 279 21.54 34.68 -6.80
CA ARG A 279 21.32 36.13 -6.71
C ARG A 279 22.48 36.90 -7.35
N ASP A 280 23.70 36.43 -7.15
CA ASP A 280 24.93 37.04 -7.67
C ASP A 280 25.16 36.73 -9.16
N GLY A 281 24.21 36.02 -9.81
CA GLY A 281 24.23 35.70 -11.24
C GLY A 281 24.91 34.37 -11.58
N ASP A 282 25.50 33.68 -10.59
CA ASP A 282 26.23 32.42 -10.80
C ASP A 282 25.34 31.35 -11.39
N ALA A 283 25.82 30.69 -12.42
CA ALA A 283 25.13 29.58 -13.04
C ALA A 283 25.19 28.33 -12.13
N ILE A 284 24.04 27.83 -11.66
CA ILE A 284 23.98 26.63 -10.79
C ILE A 284 23.35 25.45 -11.55
N CYS A 285 24.07 24.33 -11.62
CA CYS A 285 23.57 23.10 -12.24
C CYS A 285 22.50 22.40 -11.40
N HIS A 286 21.63 21.60 -12.05
CA HIS A 286 20.52 20.90 -11.40
C HIS A 286 20.94 20.01 -10.20
N THR A 287 22.12 19.38 -10.25
CA THR A 287 22.62 18.56 -9.14
C THR A 287 22.93 19.41 -7.91
N CYS A 288 23.63 20.52 -8.11
CA CYS A 288 23.95 21.47 -7.04
C CYS A 288 22.70 22.10 -6.45
N THR A 289 21.74 22.52 -7.30
CA THR A 289 20.45 23.04 -6.83
C THR A 289 19.70 22.00 -5.99
N ARG A 290 19.71 20.72 -6.37
CA ARG A 290 19.07 19.65 -5.59
C ARG A 290 19.76 19.32 -4.26
N GLN A 291 21.04 19.64 -4.11
CA GLN A 291 21.80 19.41 -2.89
C GLN A 291 21.82 20.63 -1.96
N ASP A 292 21.28 21.76 -2.41
CA ASP A 292 21.15 22.98 -1.64
C ASP A 292 20.15 22.79 -0.47
N PRO A 293 20.56 22.93 0.80
CA PRO A 293 19.67 22.82 1.96
C PRO A 293 18.45 23.73 1.90
N LEU A 294 18.53 24.89 1.22
CA LEU A 294 17.40 25.81 1.03
C LEU A 294 16.24 25.18 0.24
N ASN A 295 16.50 24.08 -0.48
CA ASN A 295 15.49 23.36 -1.24
C ASN A 295 14.97 22.11 -0.52
N PHE A 296 15.46 21.85 0.70
CA PHE A 296 15.04 20.68 1.46
C PHE A 296 13.66 20.89 2.07
N GLN A 297 12.90 19.80 2.11
CA GLN A 297 11.62 19.73 2.81
C GLN A 297 11.56 18.45 3.62
N ARG A 298 10.76 18.48 4.70
CA ARG A 298 10.60 17.34 5.59
C ARG A 298 9.85 16.23 4.87
N CYS A 299 10.47 15.06 4.78
CA CYS A 299 9.84 13.90 4.20
C CYS A 299 8.77 13.32 5.15
N THR A 300 7.54 13.12 4.67
CA THR A 300 6.42 12.58 5.48
C THR A 300 6.60 11.12 5.90
N ARG A 301 7.52 10.38 5.26
CA ARG A 301 7.79 8.97 5.60
C ARG A 301 8.97 8.78 6.55
N CYS A 302 10.06 9.52 6.36
CA CYS A 302 11.28 9.35 7.17
C CYS A 302 11.66 10.56 8.01
N GLY A 303 10.89 11.65 7.95
CA GLY A 303 11.15 12.89 8.70
C GLY A 303 12.37 13.68 8.22
N ARG A 304 13.13 13.23 7.22
CA ARG A 304 14.38 13.89 6.78
C ARG A 304 14.09 15.16 5.99
N GLN A 305 14.88 16.21 6.23
CA GLN A 305 15.05 17.34 5.32
C GLN A 305 15.85 16.88 4.08
N ALA A 306 15.19 16.84 2.92
CA ALA A 306 15.82 16.59 1.63
C ALA A 306 15.00 17.22 0.50
N THR A 307 15.63 17.45 -0.65
CA THR A 307 14.88 17.93 -1.84
C THR A 307 13.83 16.89 -2.23
N PRO A 308 12.54 17.24 -2.25
CA PRO A 308 11.47 16.28 -2.49
C PRO A 308 11.46 15.81 -3.95
N VAL A 309 11.14 14.54 -4.14
CA VAL A 309 10.85 13.94 -5.46
C VAL A 309 9.34 13.85 -5.69
N VAL A 310 8.58 13.69 -4.61
CA VAL A 310 7.11 13.87 -4.59
C VAL A 310 6.80 14.99 -3.62
N ASN A 311 5.93 15.90 -4.04
CA ASN A 311 5.46 16.98 -3.20
C ASN A 311 4.03 17.36 -3.63
N ASN A 312 3.04 16.72 -3.03
CA ASN A 312 1.62 16.96 -3.28
C ASN A 312 0.88 17.23 -1.96
N SER A 313 -0.45 17.29 -1.99
CA SER A 313 -1.28 17.51 -0.79
C SER A 313 -1.24 16.37 0.22
N GLU A 314 -0.85 15.16 -0.19
CA GLU A 314 -0.90 13.96 0.65
C GLU A 314 0.47 13.60 1.25
N GLU A 315 1.55 13.70 0.47
CA GLU A 315 2.89 13.31 0.88
C GLU A 315 3.99 14.19 0.26
N THR A 316 5.02 14.47 1.07
CA THR A 316 6.31 15.01 0.63
C THR A 316 7.35 13.91 0.79
N LEU A 317 7.92 13.40 -0.30
CA LEU A 317 8.81 12.23 -0.27
C LEU A 317 10.22 12.59 -0.73
N CYS A 318 11.22 12.22 0.06
CA CYS A 318 12.62 12.24 -0.36
C CYS A 318 12.92 11.15 -1.40
N PRO A 319 14.04 11.24 -2.14
CA PRO A 319 14.40 10.24 -3.17
C PRO A 319 14.50 8.80 -2.64
N ARG A 320 14.83 8.63 -1.35
CA ARG A 320 14.97 7.31 -0.72
C ARG A 320 13.63 6.68 -0.35
N CYS A 321 12.66 7.50 0.03
CA CYS A 321 11.32 7.04 0.44
C CYS A 321 10.35 6.93 -0.73
N TYR A 322 10.64 7.63 -1.85
CA TYR A 322 9.87 7.52 -3.07
C TYR A 322 10.00 6.13 -3.68
N GLN A 323 8.86 5.49 -3.96
CA GLN A 323 8.77 4.29 -4.78
C GLN A 323 7.92 4.62 -6.00
N PRO A 324 8.40 4.30 -7.22
CA PRO A 324 7.60 4.51 -8.42
C PRO A 324 6.27 3.73 -8.36
N PRO A 325 5.18 4.29 -8.89
CA PRO A 325 3.90 3.59 -8.96
C PRO A 325 4.01 2.31 -9.79
N MET A 326 3.17 1.31 -9.47
CA MET A 326 3.07 0.09 -10.27
C MET A 326 2.45 0.41 -11.63
N GLY A 327 3.04 -0.12 -12.70
CA GLY A 327 2.52 -0.04 -14.06
C GLY A 327 3.05 -1.17 -14.93
N THR A 328 2.41 -1.41 -16.07
CA THR A 328 2.86 -2.40 -17.05
C THR A 328 3.96 -1.80 -17.92
N CYS A 329 5.20 -2.25 -17.76
CA CYS A 329 6.32 -1.63 -18.48
C CYS A 329 6.18 -1.78 -20.00
N SER A 330 6.24 -0.68 -20.75
CA SER A 330 6.10 -0.67 -22.22
C SER A 330 7.23 -1.35 -23.00
N ILE A 331 8.28 -1.79 -22.30
CA ILE A 331 9.43 -2.49 -22.91
C ILE A 331 9.36 -4.00 -22.65
N CYS A 332 9.10 -4.43 -21.41
CA CYS A 332 9.09 -5.85 -21.06
C CYS A 332 7.70 -6.45 -20.82
N GLY A 333 6.64 -5.64 -20.89
CA GLY A 333 5.25 -6.08 -20.68
C GLY A 333 4.89 -6.50 -19.26
N ARG A 334 5.82 -6.42 -18.28
CA ARG A 334 5.59 -6.91 -16.91
C ARG A 334 5.09 -5.81 -15.95
N PRO A 335 4.19 -6.14 -15.00
CA PRO A 335 3.77 -5.21 -13.95
C PRO A 335 4.92 -4.99 -12.95
N LYS A 336 5.44 -3.76 -12.89
CA LYS A 336 6.57 -3.37 -12.04
C LYS A 336 6.44 -1.92 -11.58
N PRO A 337 7.19 -1.50 -10.54
CA PRO A 337 7.39 -0.07 -10.26
C PRO A 337 7.97 0.62 -11.49
N CYS A 338 7.20 1.51 -12.11
CA CYS A 338 7.53 2.18 -13.36
C CYS A 338 7.69 3.68 -13.15
N TYR A 339 8.75 4.24 -13.72
CA TYR A 339 8.82 5.67 -13.97
C TYR A 339 7.79 6.04 -15.03
N LEU A 340 7.16 7.21 -14.87
CA LEU A 340 6.11 7.70 -15.78
C LEU A 340 4.93 6.71 -15.88
N ALA A 341 4.55 6.05 -14.78
CA ALA A 341 3.47 5.05 -14.81
C ALA A 341 2.13 5.59 -15.33
N ALA A 342 1.91 6.91 -15.26
CA ALA A 342 0.70 7.60 -15.70
C ALA A 342 0.76 8.09 -17.17
N THR A 343 1.80 7.72 -17.94
CA THR A 343 1.89 8.04 -19.37
C THR A 343 1.74 6.77 -20.20
N ASP A 344 1.58 6.90 -21.52
CA ASP A 344 1.48 5.76 -22.45
C ASP A 344 2.80 4.98 -22.62
N THR A 345 3.88 5.44 -21.98
CA THR A 345 5.22 4.85 -22.07
C THR A 345 5.84 4.60 -20.69
N PRO A 346 5.15 3.85 -19.81
CA PRO A 346 5.66 3.56 -18.48
C PRO A 346 6.87 2.63 -18.56
N ARG A 347 7.96 2.94 -17.83
CA ARG A 347 9.21 2.16 -17.91
C ARG A 347 9.70 1.74 -16.54
N CYS A 348 9.92 0.44 -16.37
CA CYS A 348 10.56 -0.07 -15.17
C CYS A 348 12.06 0.29 -15.15
N GLY A 349 12.63 0.43 -13.94
CA GLY A 349 14.03 0.85 -13.79
C GLY A 349 15.05 -0.05 -14.49
N ALA A 350 14.77 -1.35 -14.63
CA ALA A 350 15.62 -2.29 -15.35
C ALA A 350 15.67 -1.97 -16.86
N CYS A 351 14.50 -1.87 -17.51
CA CYS A 351 14.42 -1.53 -18.93
C CYS A 351 14.91 -0.11 -19.23
N THR A 352 14.73 0.84 -18.31
CA THR A 352 15.34 2.18 -18.42
C THR A 352 16.86 2.10 -18.37
N SER A 353 17.43 1.24 -17.52
CA SER A 353 18.88 1.11 -17.39
C SER A 353 19.50 0.42 -18.62
N GLN A 354 18.81 -0.54 -19.22
CA GLN A 354 19.24 -1.24 -20.43
C GLN A 354 19.32 -0.34 -21.68
N ARG A 355 18.60 0.78 -21.71
CA ARG A 355 18.67 1.77 -22.80
C ARG A 355 19.81 2.78 -22.66
N ARG A 356 20.62 2.70 -21.60
CA ARG A 356 21.82 3.53 -21.50
C ARG A 356 22.87 2.99 -22.44
N GLU A 357 23.60 3.87 -23.11
CA GLU A 357 24.74 3.47 -23.92
C GLU A 357 25.85 2.92 -23.00
N PRO A 358 26.38 1.72 -23.28
CA PRO A 358 27.53 1.21 -22.55
C PRO A 358 28.78 2.02 -22.94
N GLU A 359 29.65 2.26 -21.96
CA GLU A 359 30.94 2.93 -22.18
C GLU A 359 32.06 1.98 -21.80
N THR A 360 33.25 2.22 -22.33
CA THR A 360 34.47 1.52 -21.91
C THR A 360 34.71 1.76 -20.43
N CYS A 361 34.69 0.70 -19.64
CA CYS A 361 34.98 0.81 -18.23
C CYS A 361 36.46 1.14 -18.02
N VAL A 362 36.76 2.28 -17.37
CA VAL A 362 38.16 2.71 -17.11
C VAL A 362 38.95 1.77 -16.20
N ARG A 363 38.30 0.78 -15.57
CA ARG A 363 38.95 -0.19 -14.68
C ARG A 363 39.21 -1.54 -15.34
N CYS A 364 38.25 -2.09 -16.09
CA CYS A 364 38.41 -3.41 -16.71
C CYS A 364 38.50 -3.39 -18.23
N GLY A 365 38.42 -2.22 -18.86
CA GLY A 365 38.42 -2.06 -20.32
C GLY A 365 37.17 -2.57 -21.04
N ALA A 366 36.27 -3.30 -20.36
CA ALA A 366 35.07 -3.84 -20.98
C ALA A 366 34.02 -2.75 -21.24
N VAL A 367 33.40 -2.79 -22.42
CA VAL A 367 32.25 -1.94 -22.79
C VAL A 367 31.02 -2.42 -22.02
N ARG A 368 30.59 -1.65 -21.02
CA ARG A 368 29.49 -2.01 -20.10
C ARG A 368 28.72 -0.77 -19.67
N LEU A 369 27.51 -0.99 -19.14
CA LEU A 369 26.74 0.10 -18.53
C LEU A 369 27.52 0.74 -17.37
N VAL A 370 27.71 2.06 -17.46
CA VAL A 370 28.32 2.86 -16.40
C VAL A 370 27.40 2.91 -15.20
N GLN A 371 27.88 2.40 -14.08
CA GLN A 371 27.17 2.42 -12.79
C GLN A 371 27.59 3.62 -11.95
N THR A 372 28.87 3.96 -11.96
CA THR A 372 29.45 5.13 -11.28
C THR A 372 30.54 5.76 -12.15
N ARG A 373 30.91 7.01 -11.89
CA ARG A 373 32.02 7.69 -12.57
C ARG A 373 33.17 8.00 -11.61
N THR A 374 34.40 8.02 -12.12
CA THR A 374 35.57 8.56 -11.39
C THR A 374 35.47 10.10 -11.29
N ALA A 375 36.31 10.71 -10.45
CA ALA A 375 36.36 12.17 -10.31
C ALA A 375 36.58 12.87 -11.66
N ASP A 376 37.40 12.27 -12.52
CA ASP A 376 37.74 12.75 -13.86
C ASP A 376 36.69 12.35 -14.93
N GLY A 377 35.54 11.80 -14.50
CA GLY A 377 34.41 11.50 -15.38
C GLY A 377 34.45 10.13 -16.07
N GLY A 378 35.51 9.34 -15.90
CA GLY A 378 35.63 8.00 -16.48
C GLY A 378 34.56 7.02 -16.00
N GLY A 379 33.96 6.27 -16.92
CA GLY A 379 32.88 5.32 -16.62
C GLY A 379 33.37 4.06 -15.90
N VAL A 380 32.71 3.66 -14.81
CA VAL A 380 32.99 2.40 -14.10
C VAL A 380 31.74 1.51 -14.12
N CYS A 381 31.89 0.29 -14.64
CA CYS A 381 30.80 -0.66 -14.73
C CYS A 381 30.35 -1.21 -13.36
N GLY A 382 29.16 -1.81 -13.30
CA GLY A 382 28.59 -2.34 -12.05
C GLY A 382 29.52 -3.29 -11.28
N SER A 383 30.13 -4.26 -11.97
CA SER A 383 31.06 -5.21 -11.35
C SER A 383 32.35 -4.55 -10.86
N CYS A 384 32.93 -3.62 -11.63
CA CYS A 384 34.11 -2.87 -11.19
C CYS A 384 33.80 -1.82 -10.11
N SER A 385 32.52 -1.44 -9.95
CA SER A 385 32.06 -0.55 -8.88
C SER A 385 31.85 -1.31 -7.56
N GLN A 386 31.39 -2.57 -7.62
CA GLN A 386 31.29 -3.49 -6.48
C GLN A 386 32.52 -4.40 -6.41
N ARG A 387 33.69 -3.80 -6.16
CA ARG A 387 34.96 -4.54 -6.00
C ARG A 387 34.78 -5.62 -4.92
N SER A 388 35.10 -6.86 -5.25
CA SER A 388 35.32 -7.92 -4.25
C SER A 388 36.78 -7.90 -3.85
N ASP A 389 37.03 -8.12 -2.58
CA ASP A 389 38.38 -8.12 -2.01
C ASP A 389 38.40 -9.10 -0.83
N THR A 390 39.60 -9.44 -0.37
CA THR A 390 39.76 -10.29 0.82
C THR A 390 39.31 -9.50 2.04
N CYS A 391 38.23 -9.95 2.69
CA CYS A 391 37.74 -9.26 3.88
C CYS A 391 38.78 -9.29 5.00
N ALA A 392 39.18 -8.12 5.51
CA ALA A 392 40.17 -7.99 6.57
C ALA A 392 39.77 -8.69 7.88
N GLN A 393 38.47 -8.93 8.11
CA GLN A 393 37.98 -9.57 9.33
C GLN A 393 37.71 -11.07 9.21
N CYS A 394 37.14 -11.56 8.10
CA CYS A 394 36.83 -12.98 7.93
C CYS A 394 37.70 -13.72 6.91
N GLY A 395 38.62 -13.01 6.23
CA GLY A 395 39.53 -13.58 5.22
C GLY A 395 38.86 -14.05 3.93
N GLN A 396 37.53 -13.96 3.83
CA GLN A 396 36.80 -14.44 2.65
C GLN A 396 36.78 -13.38 1.55
N MET A 397 36.99 -13.81 0.30
CA MET A 397 36.85 -12.95 -0.88
C MET A 397 35.37 -12.67 -1.13
N LYS A 398 34.92 -11.46 -0.80
CA LYS A 398 33.51 -11.04 -0.88
C LYS A 398 33.40 -9.60 -1.39
N PRO A 399 32.23 -9.17 -1.89
CA PRO A 399 31.99 -7.76 -2.23
C PRO A 399 32.30 -6.84 -1.05
N VAL A 400 33.14 -5.83 -1.28
CA VAL A 400 33.50 -4.83 -0.27
C VAL A 400 32.29 -3.97 0.03
N HIS A 401 31.80 -4.04 1.27
CA HIS A 401 30.68 -3.25 1.75
C HIS A 401 31.12 -1.99 2.48
N GLY A 402 32.29 -2.02 3.13
CA GLY A 402 32.95 -0.87 3.73
C GLY A 402 34.45 -1.12 3.93
N ARG A 403 35.16 -0.15 4.52
CA ARG A 403 36.60 -0.26 4.82
C ARG A 403 36.85 0.12 6.27
N SER A 404 37.65 -0.66 6.98
CA SER A 404 38.28 -0.30 8.26
C SER A 404 39.72 0.15 8.01
N PRO A 405 40.43 0.67 9.03
CA PRO A 405 41.87 0.93 8.93
C PRO A 405 42.69 -0.32 8.56
N GLU A 406 42.25 -1.51 8.95
CA GLU A 406 42.94 -2.79 8.64
C GLU A 406 42.66 -3.30 7.21
N GLY A 407 41.64 -2.77 6.53
CA GLY A 407 41.34 -3.13 5.15
C GLY A 407 39.84 -3.22 4.80
N PRO A 408 39.50 -3.83 3.65
CA PRO A 408 38.11 -3.93 3.19
C PRO A 408 37.29 -4.93 4.02
N LEU A 409 36.00 -4.65 4.21
CA LEU A 409 35.06 -5.48 4.97
C LEU A 409 33.91 -5.93 4.09
N CYS A 410 33.58 -7.23 4.16
CA CYS A 410 32.36 -7.77 3.57
C CYS A 410 31.12 -7.32 4.36
N ARG A 411 29.91 -7.49 3.80
CA ARG A 411 28.67 -7.00 4.44
C ARG A 411 28.48 -7.52 5.87
N SER A 412 28.59 -8.83 6.11
CA SER A 412 28.38 -9.40 7.45
C SER A 412 29.38 -8.88 8.48
N CYS A 413 30.65 -8.73 8.08
CA CYS A 413 31.70 -8.21 8.95
C CYS A 413 31.52 -6.70 9.18
N PHE A 414 31.31 -5.93 8.11
CA PHE A 414 31.00 -4.51 8.22
C PHE A 414 29.80 -4.27 9.12
N ASP A 415 28.77 -5.10 9.03
CA ASP A 415 27.52 -4.91 9.77
C ASP A 415 27.69 -4.96 11.28
N VAL A 416 28.75 -5.60 11.79
CA VAL A 416 29.08 -5.71 13.23
C VAL A 416 30.39 -5.00 13.61
N HIS A 417 31.15 -4.50 12.64
CA HIS A 417 32.46 -3.88 12.87
C HIS A 417 32.33 -2.45 13.46
N PRO A 418 33.17 -2.02 14.43
CA PRO A 418 33.08 -0.69 15.05
C PRO A 418 33.02 0.49 14.08
N VAL A 419 33.67 0.38 12.92
CA VAL A 419 33.65 1.42 11.86
C VAL A 419 32.26 1.72 11.30
N SER A 420 31.32 0.76 11.36
CA SER A 420 29.94 0.93 10.94
C SER A 420 29.03 1.46 12.04
N LEU A 421 29.52 1.46 13.28
CA LEU A 421 28.83 1.98 14.45
C LEU A 421 29.13 3.47 14.61
N ARG A 422 28.17 4.21 15.14
CA ARG A 422 28.26 5.65 15.40
C ARG A 422 27.42 5.95 16.64
N HIS A 423 27.76 7.01 17.37
CA HIS A 423 26.91 7.50 18.45
C HIS A 423 25.60 8.03 17.87
N CYS A 424 24.49 7.60 18.47
CA CYS A 424 23.19 8.18 18.16
C CYS A 424 23.19 9.65 18.58
N SER A 425 22.77 10.54 17.68
CA SER A 425 22.71 11.98 17.95
C SER A 425 21.69 12.40 19.00
N GLU A 426 20.82 11.48 19.44
CA GLU A 426 19.76 11.76 20.42
C GLU A 426 20.02 11.05 21.75
N CYS A 427 20.26 9.73 21.76
CA CYS A 427 20.52 8.99 23.00
C CYS A 427 21.99 8.69 23.28
N GLY A 428 22.92 9.03 22.39
CA GLY A 428 24.35 8.74 22.55
C GLY A 428 24.76 7.27 22.37
N THR A 429 23.81 6.33 22.27
CA THR A 429 24.10 4.90 22.13
C THR A 429 25.04 4.63 20.95
N PHE A 430 26.10 3.87 21.19
CA PHE A 430 27.08 3.48 20.18
C PHE A 430 26.65 2.19 19.50
N GLU A 431 25.97 2.32 18.36
CA GLU A 431 25.43 1.17 17.64
C GLU A 431 25.34 1.47 16.14
N ARG A 432 24.80 0.51 15.37
CA ARG A 432 24.51 0.74 13.98
C ARG A 432 23.28 1.65 13.87
N LEU A 433 23.53 2.88 13.44
CA LEU A 433 22.45 3.84 13.25
C LEU A 433 21.54 3.41 12.10
N TYR A 434 20.24 3.62 12.28
CA TYR A 434 19.24 3.33 11.28
C TYR A 434 19.34 4.34 10.14
N HIS A 435 18.80 5.54 10.35
CA HIS A 435 18.81 6.63 9.39
C HIS A 435 19.17 7.94 10.11
N HIS A 436 19.99 8.76 9.44
CA HIS A 436 20.22 10.17 9.80
C HIS A 436 20.74 10.41 11.22
N GLY A 437 21.68 9.60 11.69
CA GLY A 437 22.27 9.80 13.01
C GLY A 437 21.47 9.19 14.17
N LEU A 438 20.32 8.59 13.91
CA LEU A 438 19.48 7.99 14.94
C LEU A 438 19.62 6.48 14.96
N CYS A 439 19.67 5.89 16.15
CA CYS A 439 19.43 4.47 16.31
C CYS A 439 17.97 4.12 15.99
N THR A 440 17.69 2.83 15.83
CA THR A 440 16.32 2.34 15.53
C THR A 440 15.32 2.76 16.62
N ARG A 441 15.72 2.76 17.89
CA ARG A 441 14.90 3.18 19.03
C ARG A 441 14.50 4.66 18.95
N CYS A 442 15.47 5.57 18.87
CA CYS A 442 15.20 7.00 18.77
C CYS A 442 14.41 7.34 17.50
N ALA A 443 14.76 6.75 16.35
CA ALA A 443 14.03 6.95 15.11
C ALA A 443 12.56 6.50 15.23
N CYS A 444 12.30 5.35 15.85
CA CYS A 444 10.96 4.84 16.08
C CYS A 444 10.15 5.76 17.00
N LEU A 445 10.70 6.13 18.15
CA LEU A 445 10.02 7.01 19.10
C LEU A 445 9.71 8.36 18.46
N ARG A 446 10.67 8.97 17.77
CA ARG A 446 10.47 10.24 17.07
C ARG A 446 9.34 10.18 16.05
N LEU A 447 9.32 9.14 15.21
CA LEU A 447 8.26 8.96 14.21
C LEU A 447 6.89 8.75 14.87
N LEU A 448 6.81 7.98 15.96
CA LEU A 448 5.56 7.79 16.70
C LEU A 448 5.05 9.10 17.31
N ARG A 449 5.95 9.89 17.93
CA ARG A 449 5.60 11.21 18.47
C ARG A 449 5.12 12.13 17.36
N ASP A 450 5.87 12.23 16.26
CA ASP A 450 5.50 13.05 15.11
C ASP A 450 4.11 12.73 14.55
N LEU A 451 3.70 11.45 14.56
CA LEU A 451 2.40 11.01 14.05
C LEU A 451 1.24 11.23 15.04
N LEU A 452 1.54 11.28 16.34
CA LEU A 452 0.55 11.35 17.42
C LEU A 452 0.49 12.73 18.09
N SER A 453 1.41 13.63 17.76
CA SER A 453 1.39 15.02 18.19
C SER A 453 0.29 15.81 17.48
N ASP A 454 -0.22 16.83 18.16
CA ASP A 454 -1.12 17.83 17.56
C ASP A 454 -0.35 18.84 16.68
N SER A 455 -1.06 19.84 16.15
CA SER A 455 -0.48 20.90 15.31
C SER A 455 0.60 21.75 16.01
N THR A 456 0.64 21.74 17.34
CA THR A 456 1.66 22.42 18.16
C THR A 456 2.89 21.54 18.41
N GLY A 457 2.83 20.27 18.01
CA GLY A 457 3.89 19.28 18.26
C GLY A 457 3.78 18.59 19.63
N ALA A 458 2.77 18.90 20.43
CA ALA A 458 2.56 18.32 21.76
C ALA A 458 1.78 16.99 21.70
N LEU A 459 2.11 16.06 22.60
CA LEU A 459 1.35 14.82 22.76
C LEU A 459 0.23 15.02 23.78
N ARG A 460 -1.00 14.72 23.36
CA ARG A 460 -2.14 14.69 24.29
C ARG A 460 -1.98 13.53 25.29
N PRO A 461 -2.35 13.69 26.57
CA PRO A 461 -2.23 12.62 27.56
C PRO A 461 -2.91 11.30 27.15
N ALA A 462 -4.03 11.39 26.42
CA ALA A 462 -4.79 10.23 25.95
C ALA A 462 -4.05 9.34 24.93
N VAL A 463 -3.04 9.85 24.22
CA VAL A 463 -2.29 9.09 23.21
C VAL A 463 -0.93 8.60 23.70
N VAL A 464 -0.45 9.09 24.85
CA VAL A 464 0.82 8.64 25.46
C VAL A 464 0.84 7.12 25.68
N PRO A 465 -0.22 6.46 26.21
CA PRO A 465 -0.23 5.01 26.36
C PRO A 465 -0.08 4.24 25.04
N ILE A 466 -0.47 4.82 23.90
CA ILE A 466 -0.25 4.20 22.58
C ILE A 466 1.24 4.20 22.23
N VAL A 467 1.92 5.33 22.45
CA VAL A 467 3.36 5.46 22.20
C VAL A 467 4.11 4.43 23.05
N ASP A 468 3.78 4.35 24.34
CA ASP A 468 4.42 3.43 25.27
C ASP A 468 4.18 1.97 24.87
N ALA A 469 2.93 1.60 24.55
CA ALA A 469 2.60 0.25 24.08
C ALA A 469 3.38 -0.14 22.82
N LEU A 470 3.48 0.76 21.83
CA LEU A 470 4.22 0.49 20.59
C LEU A 470 5.74 0.47 20.83
N ALA A 471 6.25 1.28 21.76
CA ALA A 471 7.67 1.36 22.09
C ALA A 471 8.23 0.09 22.78
N THR A 472 7.37 -0.74 23.37
CA THR A 472 7.77 -2.06 23.90
C THR A 472 8.23 -3.05 22.83
N SER A 473 7.88 -2.80 21.57
CA SER A 473 8.22 -3.69 20.46
C SER A 473 9.62 -3.42 19.94
N GLU A 474 10.17 -4.38 19.20
CA GLU A 474 11.42 -4.18 18.49
C GLU A 474 11.29 -2.96 17.56
N PRO A 475 12.11 -1.90 17.75
CA PRO A 475 11.90 -0.62 17.07
C PRO A 475 11.93 -0.72 15.54
N TYR A 476 12.78 -1.60 15.00
CA TYR A 476 12.87 -1.81 13.55
C TYR A 476 11.58 -2.39 12.96
N SER A 477 10.92 -3.30 13.67
CA SER A 477 9.65 -3.89 13.24
C SER A 477 8.50 -2.87 13.25
N VAL A 478 8.48 -1.95 14.23
CA VAL A 478 7.54 -0.82 14.25
C VAL A 478 7.81 0.14 13.09
N LEU A 479 9.07 0.49 12.82
CA LEU A 479 9.45 1.32 11.67
C LEU A 479 9.04 0.69 10.33
N LEU A 480 9.21 -0.64 10.20
CA LEU A 480 8.78 -1.36 8.99
C LEU A 480 7.25 -1.35 8.84
N TRP A 481 6.51 -1.49 9.94
CA TRP A 481 5.04 -1.37 9.94
C TRP A 481 4.58 0.04 9.56
N LEU A 482 5.22 1.08 10.11
CA LEU A 482 4.92 2.50 9.82
C LEU A 482 5.35 2.95 8.41
N ARG A 483 6.14 2.13 7.70
CA ARG A 483 6.46 2.40 6.29
C ARG A 483 5.22 2.39 5.40
N GLU A 484 4.21 1.60 5.78
CA GLU A 484 2.94 1.51 5.06
C GLU A 484 2.04 2.71 5.37
N ALA A 485 1.18 3.11 4.43
CA ALA A 485 0.24 4.23 4.62
C ALA A 485 -0.88 3.95 5.65
N PRO A 486 -1.54 2.76 5.67
CA PRO A 486 -2.68 2.53 6.57
C PRO A 486 -2.37 2.68 8.06
N PRO A 487 -1.27 2.14 8.62
CA PRO A 487 -0.91 2.37 10.02
C PRO A 487 -0.72 3.83 10.39
N ARG A 488 -0.05 4.61 9.52
CA ARG A 488 0.16 6.05 9.73
C ARG A 488 -1.16 6.80 9.75
N ARG A 489 -2.04 6.53 8.78
CA ARG A 489 -3.37 7.15 8.72
C ARG A 489 -4.21 6.86 9.96
N VAL A 490 -4.19 5.62 10.46
CA VAL A 490 -4.88 5.26 11.70
C VAL A 490 -4.33 6.03 12.89
N LEU A 491 -3.00 6.12 13.06
CA LEU A 491 -2.40 6.87 14.17
C LEU A 491 -2.69 8.38 14.08
N THR A 492 -2.59 8.98 12.90
CA THR A 492 -2.93 10.40 12.69
C THR A 492 -4.41 10.68 12.93
N ALA A 493 -5.31 9.77 12.53
CA ALA A 493 -6.74 9.90 12.82
C ALA A 493 -7.03 9.80 14.33
N ILE A 494 -6.32 8.94 15.06
CA ILE A 494 -6.40 8.89 16.54
C ILE A 494 -5.86 10.18 17.16
N ALA A 495 -4.76 10.72 16.62
CA ALA A 495 -4.17 11.97 17.08
C ALA A 495 -5.15 13.15 16.95
N ALA A 496 -5.87 13.21 15.84
CA ALA A 496 -6.85 14.24 15.53
C ALA A 496 -8.20 14.08 16.26
N ALA A 497 -8.51 12.89 16.78
CA ALA A 497 -9.79 12.64 17.46
C ALA A 497 -9.79 13.16 18.91
N ASP A 498 -10.84 13.86 19.29
CA ASP A 498 -11.04 14.33 20.66
C ASP A 498 -11.36 13.19 21.65
N GLY A 499 -10.89 13.34 22.89
CA GLY A 499 -11.19 12.41 23.98
C GLY A 499 -10.27 11.17 24.07
N PRO A 500 -10.62 10.21 24.95
CA PRO A 500 -9.84 9.02 25.20
C PRO A 500 -9.91 8.01 24.04
N VAL A 501 -8.85 7.23 23.88
CA VAL A 501 -8.80 6.14 22.90
C VAL A 501 -9.75 5.02 23.36
N THR A 502 -10.80 4.78 22.60
CA THR A 502 -11.81 3.74 22.92
C THR A 502 -11.98 2.74 21.78
N HIS A 503 -12.59 1.60 22.09
CA HIS A 503 -13.01 0.64 21.06
C HIS A 503 -13.91 1.26 19.99
N THR A 504 -14.84 2.12 20.41
CA THR A 504 -15.79 2.82 19.52
C THR A 504 -15.08 3.78 18.57
N LEU A 505 -14.08 4.54 19.07
CA LEU A 505 -13.25 5.39 18.21
C LEU A 505 -12.60 4.55 17.10
N LEU A 506 -11.95 3.44 17.49
CA LEU A 506 -11.28 2.56 16.54
C LEU A 506 -12.26 1.91 15.54
N ASP A 507 -13.49 1.61 15.96
CA ASP A 507 -14.53 1.01 15.10
C ASP A 507 -14.95 1.94 13.95
N GLY A 508 -14.86 3.26 14.14
CA GLY A 508 -15.18 4.28 13.13
C GLY A 508 -14.04 4.63 12.18
N LEU A 509 -12.83 4.09 12.37
CA LEU A 509 -11.67 4.43 11.55
C LEU A 509 -11.60 3.59 10.27
N ASP A 510 -11.16 4.24 9.19
CA ASP A 510 -10.81 3.57 7.94
C ASP A 510 -9.64 2.58 8.14
N HIS A 511 -9.51 1.63 7.22
CA HIS A 511 -8.47 0.59 7.23
C HIS A 511 -8.62 -0.50 8.33
N PRO A 512 -9.65 -1.36 8.23
CA PRO A 512 -10.02 -2.31 9.28
C PRO A 512 -8.92 -3.30 9.68
N GLN A 513 -8.02 -3.67 8.77
CA GLN A 513 -6.91 -4.57 9.08
C GLN A 513 -5.84 -3.90 9.96
N ALA A 514 -5.53 -2.63 9.70
CA ALA A 514 -4.57 -1.87 10.50
C ALA A 514 -5.16 -1.60 11.90
N VAL A 515 -6.44 -1.21 11.94
CA VAL A 515 -7.22 -1.04 13.18
C VAL A 515 -7.24 -2.32 14.01
N THR A 516 -7.56 -3.47 13.40
CA THR A 516 -7.62 -4.76 14.12
C THR A 516 -6.28 -5.11 14.77
N ARG A 517 -5.17 -4.87 14.08
CA ARG A 517 -3.82 -5.11 14.61
C ARG A 517 -3.47 -4.15 15.74
N LEU A 518 -3.71 -2.85 15.54
CA LEU A 518 -3.47 -1.84 16.57
C LEU A 518 -4.32 -2.11 17.81
N ARG A 519 -5.61 -2.43 17.65
CA ARG A 519 -6.49 -2.79 18.78
C ARG A 519 -5.96 -4.00 19.54
N ALA A 520 -5.51 -5.05 18.83
CA ALA A 520 -4.90 -6.21 19.49
C ALA A 520 -3.67 -5.80 20.32
N THR A 521 -2.81 -4.92 19.79
CA THR A 521 -1.70 -4.31 20.55
C THR A 521 -2.20 -3.58 21.80
N LEU A 522 -3.14 -2.65 21.65
CA LEU A 522 -3.63 -1.83 22.76
C LEU A 522 -4.32 -2.65 23.85
N VAL A 523 -5.05 -3.72 23.49
CA VAL A 523 -5.63 -4.66 24.46
C VAL A 523 -4.54 -5.47 25.16
N ALA A 524 -3.54 -5.97 24.41
CA ALA A 524 -2.44 -6.73 24.99
C ALA A 524 -1.60 -5.92 25.99
N HIS A 525 -1.46 -4.61 25.77
CA HIS A 525 -0.79 -3.67 26.68
C HIS A 525 -1.74 -3.02 27.71
N ARG A 526 -2.99 -3.49 27.82
CA ARG A 526 -4.02 -2.97 28.75
C ARG A 526 -4.35 -1.48 28.60
N VAL A 527 -4.05 -0.89 27.44
CA VAL A 527 -4.51 0.46 27.06
C VAL A 527 -6.00 0.45 26.75
N LEU A 528 -6.49 -0.65 26.16
CA LEU A 528 -7.91 -0.90 25.95
C LEU A 528 -8.38 -2.12 26.75
N PRO A 529 -9.63 -2.12 27.25
CA PRO A 529 -10.19 -3.29 27.93
C PRO A 529 -10.33 -4.47 26.96
N ASP A 530 -10.30 -5.70 27.48
CA ASP A 530 -10.48 -6.89 26.65
C ASP A 530 -11.88 -6.92 26.00
N ARG A 531 -11.93 -7.31 24.73
CA ARG A 531 -13.15 -7.33 23.91
C ARG A 531 -13.20 -8.58 23.03
N ASP A 532 -14.39 -9.17 22.94
CA ASP A 532 -14.67 -10.18 21.92
C ASP A 532 -14.94 -9.52 20.57
N GLU A 533 -13.89 -9.44 19.75
CA GLU A 533 -13.95 -8.84 18.40
C GLU A 533 -14.97 -9.52 17.48
N HIS A 534 -15.19 -10.83 17.62
CA HIS A 534 -16.16 -11.54 16.79
C HIS A 534 -17.59 -11.19 17.20
N LEU A 535 -17.86 -11.10 18.50
CA LEU A 535 -19.15 -10.64 19.02
C LEU A 535 -19.41 -9.19 18.60
N ALA A 536 -18.43 -8.30 18.80
CA ALA A 536 -18.52 -6.90 18.40
C ALA A 536 -18.82 -6.73 16.90
N ALA A 537 -18.14 -7.50 16.04
CA ALA A 537 -18.36 -7.48 14.60
C ALA A 537 -19.73 -8.07 14.17
N ILE A 538 -20.40 -8.85 15.02
CA ILE A 538 -21.80 -9.25 14.81
C ILE A 538 -22.72 -8.11 15.21
N GLU A 539 -22.49 -7.49 16.37
CA GLU A 539 -23.31 -6.39 16.90
C GLU A 539 -23.32 -5.16 15.98
N GLN A 540 -22.14 -4.75 15.49
CA GLN A 540 -22.02 -3.67 14.50
C GLN A 540 -22.74 -4.00 13.18
N TRP A 541 -22.63 -5.25 12.73
CA TRP A 541 -23.27 -5.70 11.50
C TRP A 541 -24.80 -5.78 11.63
N LEU A 542 -25.31 -6.03 12.84
CA LEU A 542 -26.72 -6.34 13.08
C LEU A 542 -27.63 -5.14 12.83
N GLY A 543 -27.22 -3.91 13.18
CA GLY A 543 -28.03 -2.70 12.96
C GLY A 543 -28.38 -2.50 11.49
N PRO A 544 -27.39 -2.20 10.62
CA PRO A 544 -27.62 -2.03 9.17
C PRO A 544 -28.21 -3.26 8.48
N PHE A 545 -28.02 -4.46 9.05
CA PHE A 545 -28.67 -5.66 8.56
C PHE A 545 -30.19 -5.65 8.82
N LEU A 546 -30.61 -5.29 10.02
CA LEU A 546 -32.03 -5.26 10.42
C LEU A 546 -32.79 -4.08 9.78
N ASP A 547 -32.11 -2.97 9.49
CA ASP A 547 -32.73 -1.80 8.87
C ASP A 547 -33.20 -2.08 7.43
N ARG A 548 -32.75 -3.19 6.82
CA ARG A 548 -33.20 -3.66 5.50
C ARG A 548 -34.52 -4.44 5.50
N ILE A 549 -35.04 -4.79 6.68
CA ILE A 549 -36.34 -5.46 6.80
C ILE A 549 -37.37 -4.35 6.93
N ASP A 550 -38.29 -4.19 5.98
CA ASP A 550 -39.24 -3.05 5.98
C ASP A 550 -40.29 -3.18 7.09
N ASP A 551 -40.88 -4.37 7.24
CA ASP A 551 -41.90 -4.66 8.25
C ASP A 551 -41.33 -4.53 9.68
N ARG A 552 -41.96 -3.68 10.48
CA ARG A 552 -41.51 -3.36 11.85
C ARG A 552 -41.69 -4.54 12.81
N ALA A 553 -42.74 -5.33 12.66
CA ALA A 553 -43.01 -6.50 13.48
C ALA A 553 -41.99 -7.61 13.17
N GLU A 554 -41.74 -7.89 11.89
CA GLU A 554 -40.75 -8.88 11.47
C GLU A 554 -39.33 -8.47 11.86
N ARG A 555 -38.98 -7.19 11.69
CA ARG A 555 -37.70 -6.63 12.17
C ARG A 555 -37.50 -6.89 13.67
N LYS A 556 -38.56 -6.77 14.47
CA LYS A 556 -38.54 -7.06 15.92
C LYS A 556 -38.37 -8.56 16.19
N ILE A 557 -39.02 -9.43 15.42
CA ILE A 557 -38.90 -10.89 15.52
C ILE A 557 -37.46 -11.33 15.20
N VAL A 558 -36.89 -10.90 14.07
CA VAL A 558 -35.51 -11.24 13.68
C VAL A 558 -34.49 -10.66 14.67
N ARG A 559 -34.67 -9.42 15.13
CA ARG A 559 -33.84 -8.83 16.19
C ARG A 559 -33.91 -9.65 17.47
N GLY A 560 -35.12 -10.06 17.87
CA GLY A 560 -35.36 -10.90 19.05
C GLY A 560 -34.67 -12.25 18.93
N PHE A 561 -34.81 -12.92 17.79
CA PHE A 561 -34.14 -14.18 17.49
C PHE A 561 -32.62 -14.03 17.63
N VAL A 562 -31.99 -13.11 16.89
CA VAL A 562 -30.53 -12.97 16.92
C VAL A 562 -30.02 -12.61 18.33
N THR A 563 -30.69 -11.68 19.01
CA THR A 563 -30.29 -11.20 20.33
C THR A 563 -30.41 -12.29 21.40
N TRP A 564 -31.57 -12.94 21.50
CA TRP A 564 -31.87 -13.87 22.58
C TRP A 564 -31.37 -15.29 22.29
N HIS A 565 -31.38 -15.72 21.04
CA HIS A 565 -30.88 -17.03 20.65
C HIS A 565 -29.36 -17.05 20.50
N HIS A 566 -28.74 -16.09 19.81
CA HIS A 566 -27.30 -16.11 19.57
C HIS A 566 -26.52 -15.23 20.55
N LEU A 567 -26.77 -13.91 20.55
CA LEU A 567 -25.91 -12.96 21.27
C LEU A 567 -25.89 -13.21 22.77
N ARG A 568 -27.02 -13.56 23.40
CA ARG A 568 -27.06 -13.92 24.82
C ARG A 568 -26.09 -15.06 25.17
N ARG A 569 -25.99 -16.09 24.33
CA ARG A 569 -25.08 -17.23 24.56
C ARG A 569 -23.62 -16.83 24.36
N LEU A 570 -23.34 -16.02 23.34
CA LEU A 570 -21.98 -15.52 23.10
C LEU A 570 -21.52 -14.59 24.24
N ARG A 571 -22.38 -13.66 24.68
CA ARG A 571 -22.12 -12.75 25.81
C ARG A 571 -21.86 -13.50 27.11
N ARG A 572 -22.65 -14.53 27.43
CA ARG A 572 -22.46 -15.34 28.65
C ARG A 572 -21.16 -16.14 28.64
N GLY A 573 -20.61 -16.45 27.47
CA GLY A 573 -19.36 -17.19 27.35
C GLY A 573 -18.12 -16.36 27.67
N PHE A 574 -18.16 -15.05 27.45
CA PHE A 574 -17.00 -14.16 27.64
C PHE A 574 -16.86 -13.72 29.11
N PRO A 575 -15.64 -13.63 29.68
CA PRO A 575 -14.32 -13.78 29.05
C PRO A 575 -13.81 -15.22 28.90
N GLN A 576 -14.42 -16.21 29.56
CA GLN A 576 -13.90 -17.58 29.66
C GLN A 576 -13.83 -18.30 28.29
N ARG A 577 -14.72 -17.93 27.36
CA ARG A 577 -14.81 -18.49 26.01
C ARG A 577 -15.12 -17.39 25.01
N ARG A 578 -14.13 -17.06 24.18
CA ARG A 578 -14.30 -16.13 23.05
C ARG A 578 -15.13 -16.76 21.93
N SER A 579 -15.90 -15.93 21.23
CA SER A 579 -16.61 -16.30 20.02
C SER A 579 -15.61 -16.66 18.92
N THR A 580 -15.89 -17.71 18.16
CA THR A 580 -15.05 -18.10 17.02
C THR A 580 -15.54 -17.43 15.74
N PHE A 581 -14.65 -17.35 14.74
CA PHE A 581 -15.02 -16.93 13.39
C PHE A 581 -16.21 -17.74 12.84
N GLU A 582 -16.20 -19.06 13.01
CA GLU A 582 -17.27 -19.93 12.52
C GLU A 582 -18.60 -19.67 13.22
N GLN A 583 -18.59 -19.41 14.53
CA GLN A 583 -19.80 -19.01 15.25
C GLN A 583 -20.35 -17.71 14.67
N ALA A 584 -19.50 -16.71 14.43
CA ALA A 584 -19.93 -15.44 13.83
C ALA A 584 -20.51 -15.63 12.41
N VAL A 585 -19.90 -16.49 11.59
CA VAL A 585 -20.43 -16.86 10.26
C VAL A 585 -21.80 -17.51 10.39
N VAL A 586 -21.98 -18.45 11.32
CA VAL A 586 -23.27 -19.13 11.55
C VAL A 586 -24.35 -18.12 11.98
N VAL A 587 -24.08 -17.22 12.92
CA VAL A 587 -25.06 -16.20 13.33
C VAL A 587 -25.49 -15.34 12.13
N LYS A 588 -24.54 -14.84 11.35
CA LYS A 588 -24.83 -14.02 10.15
C LYS A 588 -25.59 -14.83 9.09
N ARG A 589 -25.26 -16.12 8.94
CA ARG A 589 -25.95 -17.03 8.02
C ARG A 589 -27.40 -17.24 8.43
N GLU A 590 -27.65 -17.65 9.67
CA GLU A 590 -29.02 -17.93 10.16
C GLU A 590 -29.89 -16.68 10.09
N ALA A 591 -29.36 -15.51 10.46
CA ALA A 591 -30.07 -14.24 10.33
C ALA A 591 -30.44 -13.93 8.85
N ARG A 592 -29.51 -14.10 7.90
CA ARG A 592 -29.78 -13.90 6.46
C ARG A 592 -30.78 -14.89 5.88
N VAL A 593 -30.77 -16.14 6.35
CA VAL A 593 -31.71 -17.15 5.85
C VAL A 593 -33.09 -16.92 6.47
N ALA A 594 -33.17 -16.45 7.72
CA ALA A 594 -34.44 -16.01 8.32
C ALA A 594 -35.10 -14.88 7.51
N VAL A 595 -34.35 -13.84 7.16
CA VAL A 595 -34.89 -12.76 6.30
C VAL A 595 -35.31 -13.27 4.93
N ARG A 596 -34.51 -14.15 4.31
CA ARG A 596 -34.89 -14.76 3.01
C ARG A 596 -36.17 -15.59 3.08
N LEU A 597 -36.44 -16.25 4.21
CA LEU A 597 -37.72 -16.94 4.40
C LEU A 597 -38.88 -15.94 4.44
N LEU A 598 -38.74 -14.85 5.18
CA LEU A 598 -39.77 -13.81 5.28
C LEU A 598 -40.03 -13.16 3.92
N ASP A 599 -38.98 -12.78 3.19
CA ASP A 599 -39.08 -12.24 1.83
C ASP A 599 -39.81 -13.22 0.90
N TRP A 600 -39.50 -14.51 0.98
CA TRP A 600 -40.13 -15.56 0.17
C TRP A 600 -41.60 -15.80 0.54
N LEU A 601 -41.98 -15.63 1.81
CA LEU A 601 -43.39 -15.68 2.22
C LEU A 601 -44.14 -14.47 1.65
N HIS A 602 -43.54 -13.28 1.70
CA HIS A 602 -44.12 -12.06 1.16
C HIS A 602 -44.35 -12.11 -0.35
N THR A 603 -43.45 -12.69 -1.14
CA THR A 603 -43.66 -12.86 -2.59
C THR A 603 -44.87 -13.73 -2.93
N ARG A 604 -45.38 -14.49 -1.94
CA ARG A 604 -46.56 -15.36 -2.06
C ARG A 604 -47.78 -14.84 -1.31
N GLY A 605 -47.72 -13.60 -0.80
CA GLY A 605 -48.81 -13.01 -0.02
C GLY A 605 -49.06 -13.71 1.33
N GLN A 606 -48.07 -14.45 1.85
CA GLN A 606 -48.15 -15.13 3.13
C GLN A 606 -47.39 -14.35 4.21
N SER A 607 -47.83 -14.47 5.46
CA SER A 607 -47.11 -13.96 6.63
C SER A 607 -46.51 -15.12 7.43
N LEU A 608 -45.53 -14.83 8.29
CA LEU A 608 -44.95 -15.85 9.19
C LEU A 608 -46.00 -16.50 10.11
N ALA A 609 -47.04 -15.76 10.51
CA ALA A 609 -48.10 -16.28 11.38
C ALA A 609 -49.12 -17.14 10.60
N GLY A 610 -49.31 -16.86 9.31
CA GLY A 610 -50.26 -17.57 8.45
C GLY A 610 -49.66 -18.72 7.65
N CYS A 611 -48.33 -18.93 7.69
CA CYS A 611 -47.68 -19.96 6.89
C CYS A 611 -47.90 -21.36 7.48
N GLY A 612 -48.14 -22.33 6.59
CA GLY A 612 -48.32 -23.73 6.96
C GLY A 612 -47.08 -24.59 6.67
N GLN A 613 -47.11 -25.84 7.10
CA GLN A 613 -46.02 -26.79 6.83
C GLN A 613 -45.77 -26.96 5.32
N GLY A 614 -46.83 -26.93 4.49
CA GLY A 614 -46.71 -27.03 3.04
C GLY A 614 -45.93 -25.86 2.40
N ASP A 615 -46.00 -24.66 2.97
CA ASP A 615 -45.18 -23.53 2.52
C ASP A 615 -43.71 -23.75 2.86
N ILE A 616 -43.42 -24.23 4.07
CA ILE A 616 -42.05 -24.57 4.48
C ILE A 616 -41.47 -25.68 3.61
N ASP A 617 -42.23 -26.73 3.34
CA ASP A 617 -41.77 -27.84 2.51
C ASP A 617 -41.48 -27.37 1.07
N ARG A 618 -42.34 -26.51 0.51
CA ARG A 618 -42.12 -25.88 -0.79
C ARG A 618 -40.88 -24.99 -0.79
N TRP A 619 -40.66 -24.20 0.26
CA TRP A 619 -39.46 -23.38 0.40
C TRP A 619 -38.19 -24.21 0.46
N LEU A 620 -38.23 -25.37 1.12
CA LEU A 620 -37.11 -26.31 1.17
C LEU A 620 -36.88 -27.00 -0.19
N ALA A 621 -37.94 -27.34 -0.92
CA ALA A 621 -37.87 -27.98 -2.24
C ALA A 621 -37.33 -27.06 -3.34
N GLU A 622 -37.73 -25.78 -3.33
CA GLU A 622 -37.21 -24.75 -4.25
C GLU A 622 -35.80 -24.28 -3.89
N GLY A 623 -35.30 -24.70 -2.73
CA GLY A 623 -34.09 -24.21 -2.10
C GLY A 623 -32.85 -25.05 -2.31
N THR A 624 -31.73 -24.50 -1.85
CA THR A 624 -30.52 -25.29 -1.60
C THR A 624 -30.51 -25.83 -0.17
N SER A 625 -29.57 -26.72 0.15
CA SER A 625 -29.28 -27.16 1.54
C SER A 625 -29.07 -26.00 2.52
N TYR A 626 -28.86 -24.78 2.03
CA TYR A 626 -28.76 -23.57 2.84
C TYR A 626 -30.07 -23.16 3.53
N HIS A 627 -31.24 -23.47 2.97
CA HIS A 627 -32.56 -23.10 3.53
C HIS A 627 -32.82 -23.79 4.87
N TYR A 628 -32.32 -25.01 5.05
CA TYR A 628 -32.38 -25.76 6.30
C TYR A 628 -31.73 -25.03 7.49
N SER A 629 -30.91 -24.00 7.24
CA SER A 629 -30.31 -23.17 8.31
C SER A 629 -31.31 -22.30 9.06
N ALA A 630 -32.51 -22.05 8.50
CA ALA A 630 -33.55 -21.34 9.26
C ALA A 630 -34.24 -22.21 10.30
N ARG A 631 -33.88 -23.49 10.42
CA ARG A 631 -34.46 -24.38 11.44
C ARG A 631 -34.49 -23.75 12.83
N ASN A 632 -33.37 -23.15 13.27
CA ASN A 632 -33.29 -22.52 14.59
C ASN A 632 -34.21 -21.31 14.72
N PHE A 633 -34.38 -20.54 13.64
CA PHE A 633 -35.30 -19.41 13.57
C PHE A 633 -36.75 -19.88 13.67
N VAL A 634 -37.18 -20.84 12.83
CA VAL A 634 -38.54 -21.39 12.86
C VAL A 634 -38.88 -22.01 14.22
N LEU A 635 -37.98 -22.84 14.75
CA LEU A 635 -38.16 -23.42 16.10
C LEU A 635 -38.26 -22.35 17.19
N TRP A 636 -37.56 -21.22 17.04
CA TRP A 636 -37.62 -20.12 17.99
C TRP A 636 -38.95 -19.35 17.85
N CYS A 637 -39.39 -19.10 16.62
CA CYS A 637 -40.67 -18.46 16.31
C CYS A 637 -41.86 -19.26 16.85
N VAL A 638 -41.89 -20.58 16.62
CA VAL A 638 -42.94 -21.46 17.15
C VAL A 638 -42.96 -21.45 18.68
N ARG A 639 -41.80 -21.58 19.33
CA ARG A 639 -41.70 -21.50 20.80
C ARG A 639 -42.09 -20.14 21.40
N ARG A 640 -42.13 -19.08 20.59
CA ARG A 640 -42.49 -17.72 21.01
C ARG A 640 -43.87 -17.29 20.53
N GLY A 641 -44.61 -18.17 19.85
CA GLY A 641 -45.95 -17.89 19.32
C GLY A 641 -45.97 -16.94 18.12
N HIS A 642 -44.88 -16.83 17.37
CA HIS A 642 -44.82 -16.04 16.12
C HIS A 642 -45.23 -16.85 14.88
N ALA A 643 -45.28 -18.17 15.01
CA ALA A 643 -45.77 -19.13 14.02
C ALA A 643 -46.32 -20.35 14.78
N SER A 644 -47.16 -21.15 14.14
CA SER A 644 -47.72 -22.39 14.71
C SER A 644 -47.60 -23.53 13.70
N ASP A 645 -47.46 -24.76 14.20
CA ASP A 645 -47.56 -26.00 13.41
C ASP A 645 -46.62 -26.12 12.19
N ILE A 646 -45.44 -25.49 12.28
CA ILE A 646 -44.38 -25.58 11.26
C ILE A 646 -43.05 -26.09 11.82
N THR A 647 -42.31 -26.86 11.02
CA THR A 647 -40.99 -27.39 11.34
C THR A 647 -40.11 -27.52 10.10
N ILE A 648 -38.81 -27.31 10.28
CA ILE A 648 -37.80 -27.61 9.28
C ILE A 648 -37.01 -28.83 9.77
N PRO A 649 -36.92 -29.93 9.03
CA PRO A 649 -36.18 -31.11 9.46
C PRO A 649 -34.67 -30.84 9.56
N ILE A 650 -33.95 -31.68 10.31
CA ILE A 650 -32.49 -31.59 10.39
C ILE A 650 -31.91 -32.03 9.05
N TYR A 651 -31.15 -31.16 8.39
CA TYR A 651 -30.40 -31.53 7.20
C TYR A 651 -29.19 -32.39 7.58
N VAL A 652 -29.28 -33.70 7.35
CA VAL A 652 -28.17 -34.62 7.49
C VAL A 652 -27.44 -34.67 6.15
N LYS A 653 -26.21 -34.14 6.11
CA LYS A 653 -25.34 -34.35 4.96
C LYS A 653 -24.79 -35.77 5.06
N GLU A 654 -25.34 -36.69 4.26
CA GLU A 654 -24.76 -38.03 4.10
C GLU A 654 -23.26 -37.88 3.71
N ASN A 655 -22.42 -38.75 4.26
CA ASN A 655 -21.00 -38.93 3.86
C ASN A 655 -19.90 -38.03 4.46
N LEU A 656 -20.03 -37.55 5.70
CA LEU A 656 -18.97 -36.73 6.33
C LEU A 656 -18.27 -37.36 7.55
N ARG A 657 -18.79 -38.47 8.08
CA ARG A 657 -18.16 -39.32 9.11
C ARG A 657 -17.61 -40.64 8.56
N SER A 658 -17.77 -40.89 7.26
CA SER A 658 -17.40 -42.13 6.57
C SER A 658 -16.21 -41.97 5.61
N VAL A 659 -15.63 -40.77 5.52
CA VAL A 659 -14.42 -40.52 4.73
C VAL A 659 -13.22 -40.42 5.68
N PHE A 660 -12.25 -41.29 5.43
CA PHE A 660 -11.06 -41.52 6.24
C PHE A 660 -9.83 -41.48 5.33
N ILE A 661 -8.67 -41.13 5.89
CA ILE A 661 -7.40 -41.55 5.30
C ILE A 661 -7.09 -42.98 5.72
N GLU A 662 -6.22 -43.65 4.97
CA GLU A 662 -5.73 -44.98 5.32
C GLU A 662 -5.00 -44.97 6.66
N ALA A 663 -5.16 -46.04 7.44
CA ALA A 663 -4.58 -46.13 8.79
C ALA A 663 -3.04 -46.05 8.74
N ASP A 664 -2.42 -46.65 7.73
CA ASP A 664 -0.97 -46.64 7.51
C ASP A 664 -0.45 -45.25 7.13
N GLU A 665 -1.24 -44.48 6.36
CA GLU A 665 -0.91 -43.09 6.03
C GLU A 665 -0.90 -42.22 7.30
N ARG A 666 -1.88 -42.40 8.20
CA ARG A 666 -1.94 -41.69 9.49
C ARG A 666 -0.69 -41.96 10.34
N TRP A 667 -0.30 -43.23 10.50
CA TRP A 667 0.85 -43.60 11.32
C TRP A 667 2.18 -43.18 10.69
N THR A 668 2.28 -43.17 9.37
CA THR A 668 3.44 -42.65 8.64
C THR A 668 3.61 -41.15 8.89
N LEU A 669 2.52 -40.38 8.82
CA LEU A 669 2.53 -38.95 9.15
C LEU A 669 2.89 -38.70 10.63
N ALA A 670 2.33 -39.48 11.56
CA ALA A 670 2.64 -39.35 12.99
C ALA A 670 4.12 -39.64 13.28
N ARG A 671 4.69 -40.73 12.72
CA ARG A 671 6.12 -41.07 12.85
C ARG A 671 7.02 -39.96 12.31
N ARG A 672 6.68 -39.41 11.13
CA ARG A 672 7.41 -38.27 10.57
C ARG A 672 7.41 -37.07 11.52
N LEU A 673 6.25 -36.69 12.06
CA LEU A 673 6.17 -35.53 12.98
C LEU A 673 6.89 -35.77 14.32
N LEU A 674 7.00 -37.01 14.77
CA LEU A 674 7.76 -37.34 15.99
C LEU A 674 9.28 -37.19 15.79
N HIS A 675 9.81 -37.52 14.60
CA HIS A 675 11.25 -37.71 14.41
C HIS A 675 11.94 -36.76 13.42
N ASP A 676 11.20 -36.04 12.56
CA ASP A 676 11.78 -35.13 11.56
C ASP A 676 12.03 -33.73 12.15
N ASP A 677 13.25 -33.48 12.61
CA ASP A 677 13.68 -32.22 13.22
C ASP A 677 13.83 -31.05 12.23
N ALA A 678 13.72 -31.31 10.91
CA ALA A 678 13.65 -30.24 9.91
C ALA A 678 12.28 -29.54 9.90
N LEU A 679 11.26 -30.13 10.52
CA LEU A 679 9.93 -29.57 10.63
C LEU A 679 9.81 -28.62 11.83
N ASP A 680 9.08 -27.52 11.65
CA ASP A 680 8.81 -26.56 12.74
C ASP A 680 8.06 -27.23 13.89
N THR A 681 8.57 -27.09 15.13
CA THR A 681 8.02 -27.72 16.34
C THR A 681 6.52 -27.45 16.53
N VAL A 682 6.02 -26.27 16.13
CA VAL A 682 4.59 -25.94 16.21
C VAL A 682 3.77 -26.85 15.31
N ASP A 683 4.25 -27.16 14.10
CA ASP A 683 3.54 -28.02 13.16
C ASP A 683 3.59 -29.48 13.60
N ARG A 684 4.73 -29.92 14.16
CA ARG A 684 4.90 -31.26 14.77
C ARG A 684 3.89 -31.50 15.88
N VAL A 685 3.88 -30.64 16.90
CA VAL A 685 2.97 -30.75 18.05
C VAL A 685 1.50 -30.66 17.60
N ALA A 686 1.16 -29.70 16.76
CA ALA A 686 -0.23 -29.53 16.31
C ALA A 686 -0.73 -30.71 15.47
N GLY A 687 0.12 -31.25 14.59
CA GLY A 687 -0.19 -32.43 13.79
C GLY A 687 -0.37 -33.67 14.67
N LEU A 688 0.48 -33.86 15.69
CA LEU A 688 0.38 -34.98 16.63
C LEU A 688 -0.88 -34.92 17.49
N LEU A 689 -1.24 -33.74 18.01
CA LEU A 689 -2.50 -33.56 18.75
C LEU A 689 -3.74 -33.85 17.88
N LEU A 690 -3.65 -33.58 16.59
CA LEU A 690 -4.70 -33.92 15.62
C LEU A 690 -4.74 -35.42 15.29
N LEU A 691 -3.59 -36.03 14.98
CA LEU A 691 -3.49 -37.40 14.46
C LEU A 691 -3.62 -38.46 15.55
N LEU A 692 -3.18 -38.17 16.77
CA LEU A 692 -3.16 -39.12 17.89
C LEU A 692 -4.33 -38.91 18.85
N TYR A 693 -4.70 -37.66 19.12
CA TYR A 693 -5.74 -37.31 20.12
C TYR A 693 -7.00 -36.73 19.51
N ALA A 694 -7.08 -36.75 18.18
CA ALA A 694 -8.20 -36.24 17.42
C ALA A 694 -8.68 -34.86 17.91
N GLN A 695 -7.75 -33.94 18.18
CA GLN A 695 -8.11 -32.60 18.64
C GLN A 695 -8.43 -31.67 17.47
N PRO A 696 -9.47 -30.82 17.58
CA PRO A 696 -9.85 -29.95 16.48
C PRO A 696 -8.86 -28.78 16.43
N LEU A 697 -8.50 -28.34 15.22
CA LEU A 697 -7.51 -27.25 15.06
C LEU A 697 -7.91 -25.96 15.80
N ALA A 698 -9.21 -25.68 15.94
CA ALA A 698 -9.70 -24.55 16.72
C ALA A 698 -9.38 -24.66 18.23
N ARG A 699 -9.35 -25.88 18.77
CA ARG A 699 -8.99 -26.12 20.17
C ARG A 699 -7.48 -26.19 20.35
N ILE A 700 -6.76 -26.83 19.43
CA ILE A 700 -5.28 -26.85 19.44
C ILE A 700 -4.76 -25.42 19.42
N ALA A 701 -5.28 -24.57 18.52
CA ALA A 701 -4.94 -23.16 18.44
C ALA A 701 -5.11 -22.41 19.76
N THR A 702 -6.11 -22.76 20.57
CA THR A 702 -6.49 -22.05 21.80
C THR A 702 -5.97 -22.73 23.07
N LEU A 703 -5.00 -23.63 22.97
CA LEU A 703 -4.36 -24.20 24.16
C LEU A 703 -3.55 -23.13 24.91
N THR A 704 -3.71 -23.09 26.24
CA THR A 704 -2.96 -22.20 27.12
C THR A 704 -1.88 -22.95 27.89
N LEU A 705 -0.91 -22.21 28.44
CA LEU A 705 0.12 -22.78 29.29
C LEU A 705 -0.47 -23.42 30.57
N ASP A 706 -1.55 -22.87 31.13
CA ASP A 706 -2.21 -23.40 32.33
C ASP A 706 -2.88 -24.78 32.12
N GLN A 707 -2.94 -25.25 30.88
CA GLN A 707 -3.40 -26.62 30.56
C GLN A 707 -2.25 -27.63 30.56
N LEU A 708 -1.01 -27.18 30.73
CA LEU A 708 0.17 -28.00 30.85
C LEU A 708 0.61 -28.05 32.31
N THR A 709 0.81 -29.25 32.82
CA THR A 709 1.33 -29.47 34.16
C THR A 709 2.42 -30.52 34.09
N GLN A 710 3.59 -30.23 34.66
CA GLN A 710 4.65 -31.20 34.82
C GLN A 710 4.49 -31.87 36.19
N ARG A 711 4.42 -33.20 36.22
CA ARG A 711 4.37 -33.95 37.46
C ARG A 711 5.72 -33.92 38.15
N VAL A 712 5.71 -33.64 39.46
CA VAL A 712 6.93 -33.55 40.28
C VAL A 712 7.58 -34.92 40.52
N THR A 713 6.80 -36.00 40.52
CA THR A 713 7.26 -37.34 40.93
C THR A 713 8.03 -38.12 39.88
N ASP A 714 7.64 -37.98 38.61
CA ASP A 714 8.17 -38.75 37.47
C ASP A 714 8.60 -37.86 36.31
N HIS A 715 8.62 -36.53 36.51
CA HIS A 715 8.81 -35.50 35.49
C HIS A 715 7.87 -35.62 34.27
N GLY A 716 6.79 -36.41 34.37
CA GLY A 716 5.86 -36.66 33.29
C GLY A 716 5.04 -35.43 32.92
N VAL A 717 4.93 -35.14 31.62
CA VAL A 717 4.15 -34.01 31.12
C VAL A 717 2.69 -34.40 30.98
N GLN A 718 1.81 -33.63 31.60
CA GLN A 718 0.36 -33.78 31.48
C GLN A 718 -0.26 -32.62 30.72
N LEU A 719 -1.16 -32.95 29.79
CA LEU A 719 -1.93 -31.98 29.02
C LEU A 719 -3.43 -32.16 29.29
N ARG A 720 -4.08 -31.09 29.74
CA ARG A 720 -5.53 -31.06 29.99
C ARG A 720 -6.30 -30.67 28.73
N LEU A 721 -6.72 -31.69 27.97
CA LEU A 721 -7.61 -31.53 26.81
C LEU A 721 -9.10 -31.54 27.21
N GLY A 722 -9.48 -32.38 28.18
CA GLY A 722 -10.82 -32.49 28.77
C GLY A 722 -10.85 -32.22 30.27
N THR A 723 -11.78 -32.87 30.99
CA THR A 723 -11.92 -32.73 32.45
C THR A 723 -10.79 -33.42 33.19
N LYS A 724 -10.23 -34.50 32.62
CA LYS A 724 -9.08 -35.23 33.18
C LYS A 724 -7.81 -34.96 32.37
N PRO A 725 -6.66 -34.74 33.03
CA PRO A 725 -5.39 -34.55 32.34
C PRO A 725 -4.92 -35.85 31.69
N LEU A 726 -4.30 -35.73 30.51
CA LEU A 726 -3.70 -36.85 29.79
C LEU A 726 -2.18 -36.83 29.96
N ALA A 727 -1.59 -37.95 30.41
CA ALA A 727 -0.14 -38.12 30.41
C ALA A 727 0.36 -38.29 28.97
N LEU A 728 1.32 -37.45 28.58
CA LEU A 728 1.90 -37.50 27.24
C LEU A 728 3.06 -38.49 27.21
N PRO A 729 3.10 -39.43 26.24
CA PRO A 729 4.19 -40.38 26.12
C PRO A 729 5.43 -39.76 25.46
N PRO A 730 6.64 -40.25 25.77
CA PRO A 730 7.82 -39.96 24.98
C PRO A 730 7.67 -40.40 23.51
N PRO A 731 8.16 -39.63 22.51
CA PRO A 731 8.89 -38.35 22.63
C PRO A 731 7.99 -37.10 22.56
N LEU A 732 6.66 -37.22 22.62
CA LEU A 732 5.74 -36.09 22.45
C LEU A 732 5.80 -35.10 23.62
N ASP A 733 6.06 -35.59 24.84
CA ASP A 733 6.30 -34.77 26.02
C ASP A 733 7.49 -33.80 25.81
N ALA A 734 8.64 -34.30 25.37
CA ALA A 734 9.83 -33.52 25.09
C ALA A 734 9.59 -32.50 23.96
N LEU A 735 8.88 -32.88 22.90
CA LEU A 735 8.49 -31.95 21.84
C LEU A 735 7.59 -30.81 22.34
N LEU A 736 6.73 -31.10 23.31
CA LEU A 736 5.85 -30.10 23.90
C LEU A 736 6.60 -29.14 24.82
N LEU A 737 7.58 -29.65 25.59
CA LEU A 737 8.48 -28.82 26.39
C LEU A 737 9.37 -27.95 25.50
N ASP A 738 9.94 -28.50 24.42
CA ASP A 738 10.71 -27.74 23.43
C ASP A 738 9.87 -26.63 22.79
N LEU A 739 8.59 -26.92 22.50
CA LEU A 739 7.65 -25.89 22.03
C LEU A 739 7.45 -24.78 23.07
N VAL A 740 7.31 -25.13 24.33
CA VAL A 740 7.17 -24.15 25.43
C VAL A 740 8.42 -23.28 25.50
N ASP A 741 9.63 -23.85 25.41
CA ASP A 741 10.87 -23.08 25.54
C ASP A 741 11.15 -22.18 24.34
N ARG A 742 10.88 -22.66 23.11
CA ARG A 742 11.11 -21.90 21.87
C ARG A 742 10.00 -20.92 21.54
N ARG A 743 8.93 -20.86 22.34
CA ARG A 743 7.78 -19.99 22.08
C ARG A 743 8.21 -18.53 22.13
N HIS A 744 7.81 -17.77 21.13
CA HIS A 744 7.96 -16.33 21.13
C HIS A 744 6.74 -15.69 20.46
N GLY A 745 6.38 -14.49 20.90
CA GLY A 745 5.31 -13.72 20.27
C GLY A 745 5.61 -13.50 18.79
N ARG A 746 4.71 -13.92 17.90
CA ARG A 746 4.89 -13.78 16.44
C ARG A 746 4.40 -12.44 15.90
N ALA A 747 3.87 -11.56 16.74
CA ALA A 747 3.46 -10.23 16.35
C ALA A 747 4.68 -9.39 15.94
N ALA A 748 4.62 -8.67 14.82
CA ALA A 748 5.69 -7.74 14.45
C ALA A 748 5.67 -6.47 15.31
N VAL A 749 4.49 -6.08 15.78
CA VAL A 749 4.25 -4.86 16.58
C VAL A 749 3.31 -5.24 17.72
N GLY A 750 3.53 -4.68 18.90
CA GLY A 750 2.84 -4.99 20.15
C GLY A 750 3.26 -6.30 20.79
N ARG A 751 4.52 -6.72 20.68
CA ARG A 751 4.95 -8.00 21.31
C ARG A 751 4.83 -7.89 22.82
N THR A 752 4.19 -8.89 23.43
CA THR A 752 4.18 -9.08 24.88
C THR A 752 5.13 -10.21 25.28
N ILE A 753 5.78 -10.05 26.43
CA ILE A 753 6.65 -11.07 27.04
C ILE A 753 5.79 -12.14 27.74
N GLU A 754 4.67 -11.72 28.32
CA GLU A 754 3.66 -12.63 28.85
C GLU A 754 2.90 -13.30 27.70
N LEU A 755 3.16 -14.60 27.51
CA LEU A 755 2.54 -15.43 26.47
C LEU A 755 1.60 -16.44 27.12
N THR A 756 0.29 -16.15 27.10
CA THR A 756 -0.76 -17.04 27.64
C THR A 756 -0.95 -18.31 26.79
N TRP A 757 -0.80 -18.18 25.47
CA TRP A 757 -1.12 -19.24 24.51
C TRP A 757 0.09 -20.12 24.24
N LEU A 758 -0.10 -21.43 24.24
CA LEU A 758 0.92 -22.40 23.85
C LEU A 758 1.37 -22.18 22.40
N LEU A 759 0.43 -21.81 21.52
CA LEU A 759 0.69 -21.47 20.12
C LEU A 759 0.37 -19.99 19.85
N PRO A 760 1.31 -19.06 20.10
CA PRO A 760 1.07 -17.63 19.90
C PRO A 760 0.86 -17.27 18.42
N GLY A 761 -0.05 -16.32 18.17
CA GLY A 761 -0.42 -15.83 16.86
C GLY A 761 0.37 -14.60 16.40
N GLY A 762 0.12 -14.17 15.17
CA GLY A 762 0.73 -12.97 14.59
C GLY A 762 0.10 -11.64 15.03
N ALA A 763 -0.99 -11.68 15.81
CA ALA A 763 -1.54 -10.52 16.48
C ALA A 763 -1.22 -10.60 17.98
N PRO A 764 -0.82 -9.50 18.63
CA PRO A 764 -0.55 -9.46 20.06
C PRO A 764 -1.65 -10.06 20.92
N GLY A 765 -1.27 -10.82 21.95
CA GLY A 765 -2.21 -11.44 22.90
C GLY A 765 -3.19 -12.47 22.27
N ARG A 766 -3.03 -12.84 21.00
CA ARG A 766 -3.91 -13.77 20.30
C ARG A 766 -3.22 -15.10 19.98
N PRO A 767 -3.95 -16.22 19.96
CA PRO A 767 -3.41 -17.48 19.49
C PRO A 767 -3.23 -17.51 17.96
N ILE A 768 -2.48 -18.50 17.46
CA ILE A 768 -2.49 -18.83 16.05
C ILE A 768 -3.94 -19.14 15.60
N SER A 769 -4.37 -18.64 14.44
CA SER A 769 -5.72 -18.97 13.96
C SER A 769 -5.81 -20.43 13.49
N ALA A 770 -6.96 -21.08 13.73
CA ALA A 770 -7.23 -22.43 13.24
C ALA A 770 -7.01 -22.56 11.72
N ARG A 771 -7.40 -21.53 10.96
CA ARG A 771 -7.17 -21.46 9.50
C ARG A 771 -5.68 -21.40 9.15
N GLN A 772 -4.88 -20.67 9.92
CA GLN A 772 -3.43 -20.65 9.71
C GLN A 772 -2.83 -22.02 10.00
N LEU A 773 -3.23 -22.65 11.11
CA LEU A 773 -2.77 -23.99 11.48
C LEU A 773 -3.14 -25.02 10.41
N MET A 774 -4.37 -24.97 9.91
CA MET A 774 -4.83 -25.79 8.79
C MET A 774 -3.93 -25.62 7.56
N ARG A 775 -3.65 -24.39 7.15
CA ARG A 775 -2.76 -24.11 6.00
C ARG A 775 -1.35 -24.67 6.20
N ARG A 776 -0.81 -24.61 7.41
CA ARG A 776 0.52 -25.16 7.70
C ARG A 776 0.53 -26.68 7.61
N LEU A 777 -0.43 -27.34 8.25
CA LEU A 777 -0.57 -28.80 8.22
C LEU A 777 -0.87 -29.33 6.80
N SER A 778 -1.68 -28.62 6.01
CA SER A 778 -1.94 -29.03 4.62
C SER A 778 -0.70 -29.00 3.74
N ARG A 779 0.29 -28.13 4.00
CA ARG A 779 1.58 -28.16 3.29
C ARG A 779 2.43 -29.38 3.63
N LEU A 780 2.14 -30.03 4.76
CA LEU A 780 2.76 -31.29 5.17
C LEU A 780 1.98 -32.51 4.67
N GLY A 781 0.96 -32.32 3.81
CA GLY A 781 0.08 -33.38 3.32
C GLY A 781 -1.04 -33.77 4.28
N ILE A 782 -1.18 -33.10 5.43
CA ILE A 782 -2.16 -33.48 6.45
C ILE A 782 -3.54 -32.87 6.13
N GLN A 783 -4.48 -33.74 5.77
CA GLN A 783 -5.88 -33.36 5.56
C GLN A 783 -6.65 -33.35 6.87
N ALA A 784 -6.62 -32.20 7.57
CA ALA A 784 -7.02 -32.10 8.98
C ALA A 784 -8.37 -32.74 9.33
N ARG A 785 -9.36 -32.61 8.46
CA ARG A 785 -10.68 -33.20 8.66
C ARG A 785 -10.66 -34.74 8.57
N LEU A 786 -10.05 -35.30 7.53
CA LEU A 786 -10.00 -36.75 7.32
C LEU A 786 -9.13 -37.40 8.39
N SER A 787 -7.96 -36.83 8.67
CA SER A 787 -7.05 -37.28 9.73
C SER A 787 -7.74 -37.31 11.10
N ARG A 788 -8.55 -36.29 11.43
CA ARG A 788 -9.34 -36.27 12.66
C ARG A 788 -10.38 -37.38 12.68
N ASN A 789 -11.11 -37.60 11.59
CA ASN A 789 -12.12 -38.64 11.52
C ASN A 789 -11.47 -40.03 11.71
N THR A 790 -10.36 -40.30 11.03
CA THR A 790 -9.59 -41.55 11.17
C THR A 790 -9.10 -41.73 12.62
N ALA A 791 -8.61 -40.68 13.26
CA ALA A 791 -8.20 -40.75 14.67
C ALA A 791 -9.39 -40.99 15.61
N LEU A 792 -10.55 -40.34 15.38
CA LEU A 792 -11.74 -40.53 16.21
C LEU A 792 -12.32 -41.94 16.10
N ILE A 793 -12.41 -42.50 14.89
CA ILE A 793 -12.98 -43.83 14.70
C ILE A 793 -12.10 -44.90 15.35
N ASP A 794 -10.78 -44.78 15.21
CA ASP A 794 -9.81 -45.68 15.84
C ASP A 794 -9.87 -45.60 17.38
N LEU A 795 -9.89 -44.38 17.94
CA LEU A 795 -10.05 -44.19 19.38
C LEU A 795 -11.40 -44.69 19.90
N ALA A 796 -12.48 -44.50 19.14
CA ALA A 796 -13.82 -44.95 19.49
C ALA A 796 -13.97 -46.48 19.43
N ALA A 797 -13.21 -47.16 18.57
CA ALA A 797 -13.15 -48.62 18.55
C ALA A 797 -12.52 -49.18 19.84
N GLN A 798 -11.60 -48.44 20.46
CA GLN A 798 -10.80 -48.90 21.61
C GLN A 798 -11.31 -48.39 22.97
N LEU A 799 -11.95 -47.22 23.01
CA LEU A 799 -12.32 -46.53 24.24
C LEU A 799 -13.84 -46.27 24.33
N PRO A 800 -14.44 -46.39 25.53
CA PRO A 800 -15.82 -45.99 25.74
C PRO A 800 -16.02 -44.49 25.55
N ALA A 801 -17.25 -44.14 25.17
CA ALA A 801 -17.67 -42.75 25.04
C ALA A 801 -17.36 -41.88 26.28
N THR A 802 -17.50 -42.42 27.50
CA THR A 802 -17.22 -41.69 28.75
C THR A 802 -15.75 -41.30 28.89
N VAL A 803 -14.83 -42.21 28.56
CA VAL A 803 -13.38 -41.96 28.59
C VAL A 803 -12.99 -40.91 27.55
N LEU A 804 -13.57 -41.01 26.34
CA LEU A 804 -13.35 -40.02 25.29
C LEU A 804 -13.89 -38.62 25.67
N CYS A 805 -15.02 -38.55 26.39
CA CYS A 805 -15.53 -37.30 26.92
C CYS A 805 -14.55 -36.68 27.92
N ASP A 806 -14.13 -37.48 28.91
CA ASP A 806 -13.26 -37.03 30.01
C ASP A 806 -11.89 -36.57 29.53
N LEU A 807 -11.26 -37.32 28.62
CA LEU A 807 -9.89 -37.06 28.16
C LEU A 807 -9.84 -36.07 27.00
N LEU A 808 -10.75 -36.14 26.02
CA LEU A 808 -10.64 -35.41 24.75
C LEU A 808 -11.63 -34.26 24.59
N ASN A 809 -12.47 -34.03 25.60
CA ASN A 809 -13.49 -32.98 25.61
C ASN A 809 -14.46 -33.10 24.42
N LEU A 810 -14.97 -34.31 24.22
CA LEU A 810 -16.05 -34.59 23.30
C LEU A 810 -17.39 -34.48 24.03
N HIS A 811 -18.41 -33.97 23.34
CA HIS A 811 -19.78 -34.00 23.86
C HIS A 811 -20.26 -35.46 23.90
N THR A 812 -20.97 -35.85 24.96
CA THR A 812 -21.42 -37.24 25.18
C THR A 812 -22.11 -37.84 23.97
N GLY A 813 -23.12 -37.16 23.40
CA GLY A 813 -23.80 -37.66 22.19
C GLY A 813 -22.90 -37.78 20.95
N THR A 814 -21.83 -36.98 20.85
CA THR A 814 -20.85 -37.13 19.75
C THR A 814 -19.96 -38.34 19.98
N ALA A 815 -19.50 -38.58 21.22
CA ALA A 815 -18.69 -39.74 21.56
C ALA A 815 -19.48 -41.05 21.38
N THR A 816 -20.73 -41.10 21.84
CA THR A 816 -21.62 -42.25 21.63
C THR A 816 -21.80 -42.55 20.15
N ALA A 817 -22.11 -41.53 19.33
CA ALA A 817 -22.27 -41.74 17.90
C ALA A 817 -21.01 -42.27 17.20
N TRP A 818 -19.81 -41.88 17.65
CA TRP A 818 -18.56 -42.44 17.11
C TRP A 818 -18.32 -43.88 17.58
N ASN A 819 -18.65 -44.22 18.83
CA ASN A 819 -18.60 -45.60 19.32
C ASN A 819 -19.58 -46.51 18.56
N ASP A 820 -20.78 -46.01 18.25
CA ASP A 820 -21.78 -46.75 17.47
C ASP A 820 -21.27 -47.01 16.04
N ILE A 821 -20.69 -45.99 15.39
CA ILE A 821 -20.08 -46.14 14.04
C ILE A 821 -18.88 -47.12 14.11
N ALA A 822 -18.11 -47.11 15.19
CA ALA A 822 -16.96 -48.00 15.38
C ALA A 822 -17.34 -49.44 15.79
N GLY A 823 -18.62 -49.71 16.08
CA GLY A 823 -19.07 -51.01 16.56
C GLY A 823 -18.61 -51.36 17.99
N ASN A 824 -18.21 -50.37 18.80
CA ASN A 824 -17.71 -50.61 20.15
C ASN A 824 -18.87 -50.85 21.14
N THR A 825 -19.14 -52.11 21.43
CA THR A 825 -20.07 -52.53 22.48
C THR A 825 -19.38 -52.54 23.85
N ARG A 826 -20.06 -52.08 24.90
CA ARG A 826 -19.51 -51.82 26.26
C ARG A 826 -18.74 -52.98 26.91
N ALA A 827 -18.85 -54.21 26.41
CA ALA A 827 -18.27 -55.43 26.97
C ALA A 827 -16.73 -55.46 26.92
N GLY A 828 -16.10 -54.97 25.85
CA GLY A 828 -14.63 -55.03 25.70
C GLY A 828 -13.86 -54.18 26.72
N TYR A 829 -14.35 -52.98 27.00
CA TYR A 829 -13.75 -52.09 28.01
C TYR A 829 -13.98 -52.60 29.44
N ALA A 830 -15.18 -53.12 29.75
CA ALA A 830 -15.45 -53.70 31.06
C ALA A 830 -14.50 -54.87 31.37
N ALA A 831 -14.20 -55.71 30.38
CA ALA A 831 -13.23 -56.80 30.50
C ALA A 831 -11.77 -56.32 30.65
N ALA A 832 -11.41 -55.16 30.08
CA ALA A 832 -10.07 -54.56 30.23
C ALA A 832 -9.89 -53.85 31.59
N VAL A 833 -10.94 -53.18 32.09
CA VAL A 833 -10.94 -52.56 33.43
C VAL A 833 -10.95 -53.63 34.52
N SER A 834 -11.70 -54.72 34.34
CA SER A 834 -11.69 -55.87 35.26
C SER A 834 -10.31 -56.53 35.36
N ARG A 835 -9.51 -56.50 34.27
CA ARG A 835 -8.14 -57.04 34.24
C ARG A 835 -7.09 -56.12 34.88
N ARG A 836 -7.44 -54.87 35.22
CA ARG A 836 -6.54 -53.89 35.87
C ARG A 836 -6.66 -53.89 37.39
N GLN A 837 -7.18 -54.95 38.03
CA GLN A 837 -7.23 -55.01 39.49
C GLN A 837 -5.84 -54.81 40.09
N VAL A 838 -5.77 -53.76 40.91
CA VAL A 838 -4.62 -53.32 41.72
C VAL A 838 -4.31 -54.41 42.76
N PRO A 839 -3.03 -54.74 43.04
CA PRO A 839 -2.71 -55.63 44.15
C PRO A 839 -3.26 -55.05 45.45
N LEU A 840 -4.04 -55.86 46.18
CA LEU A 840 -4.55 -55.54 47.51
C LEU A 840 -3.37 -55.13 48.41
N ARG A 841 -3.46 -53.93 49.00
CA ARG A 841 -2.57 -53.49 50.08
C ARG A 841 -2.81 -54.36 51.30
N ASP A 842 -1.72 -54.94 51.78
CA ASP A 842 -1.62 -55.65 53.06
C ASP A 842 -1.95 -54.71 54.23
N PRO A 843 -2.88 -55.04 55.14
CA PRO A 843 -3.23 -54.19 56.27
C PRO A 843 -2.43 -54.61 57.51
N GLY A 844 -1.27 -54.00 57.74
CA GLY A 844 -0.54 -54.22 58.99
C GLY A 844 0.66 -53.31 59.17
N GLY A 845 0.53 -52.27 60.01
CA GLY A 845 1.66 -51.46 60.43
C GLY A 845 1.26 -50.11 61.04
N ARG A 846 0.86 -50.12 62.31
CA ARG A 846 0.68 -48.92 63.15
C ARG A 846 2.05 -48.32 63.51
N SER A 847 2.13 -46.99 63.55
CA SER A 847 2.79 -46.10 64.55
C SER A 847 3.16 -44.77 63.85
N GLN A 848 2.45 -43.68 64.12
CA GLN A 848 2.63 -42.69 65.20
C GLN A 848 3.81 -41.71 65.01
N SER A 849 3.59 -40.51 65.58
CA SER A 849 4.44 -39.32 65.76
C SER A 849 4.78 -38.51 64.49
N SER A 850 4.21 -37.33 64.22
CA SER A 850 4.11 -36.04 64.96
C SER A 850 5.33 -35.12 64.77
N GLU A 851 5.00 -33.88 64.39
CA GLU A 851 5.76 -32.62 64.52
C GLU A 851 6.59 -32.04 63.35
N PRO A 852 6.64 -30.69 63.25
CA PRO A 852 6.55 -29.98 61.98
C PRO A 852 7.80 -29.12 61.64
N ALA A 853 7.75 -28.62 60.41
CA ALA A 853 8.49 -27.51 59.80
C ALA A 853 9.55 -26.75 60.63
N LYS A 854 10.73 -26.60 60.02
CA LYS A 854 11.57 -25.39 60.15
C LYS A 854 11.76 -24.76 58.76
N PRO A 855 11.68 -23.41 58.64
CA PRO A 855 11.87 -22.67 57.39
C PRO A 855 13.35 -22.31 57.19
N ILE A 856 13.62 -21.40 56.23
CA ILE A 856 14.87 -20.67 55.93
C ILE A 856 15.55 -21.22 54.66
N HIS A 857 15.82 -20.48 53.57
CA HIS A 857 15.75 -19.04 53.26
C HIS A 857 15.41 -18.86 51.78
#